data_AF-A0A7G2S2S3-F1
#
_entry.id   AF-A0A7G2S2S3-F1
#
_cell.length_a   1.000
_cell.length_b   1.000
_cell.length_c   1.000
_cell.angle_alpha   90.00
_cell.angle_beta   90.00
_cell.angle_gamma   90.00
#
_symmetry.space_group_name_H-M   'P 1'
#
loop_
_entity.id
_entity.type
_entity.pdbx_description
1 polymer ?
#
loop_
_entity_poly.entity_id
_entity_poly.type
_entity_poly.pdbx_seq_one_letter_code
_entity_poly.pdbx_strand_id
1 'polypeptide(L)'
;MDRRLPLFLLIFLPAMAQAQIGGFSLPGVGDLEKQISGSEDTSSDGSANPDKKILQQTLELRREIDSNQQTIKDLETFARQASTQRARLNAELAKARQQQDKDWAAQYKDLALQALIERLTSRLDALEKNQSRLAEVNGELTRAQTLPEQAQNVISKAMERMDTIRSRLNEGTDENGEPLSEKQEQGLNTELRALETRIERYNQELTVVDKKQDVARLEQQLLRTEQATLEAQLDAVQPLIQQRRINQLEEMAKSPESSLPDSVLENKRIQNAKAENQALREQLASTSQAVNSLLRRAIDTKTQLDKARALSSTVNDQIRLLDGSLLLSRVLYQQQKRLPQTQSDMNLQKRISDARLEQFELEQKIQSLDNSPLPEQEKIKGELSPDLEQAFTILHRERRELYDQLNQELGRQLAILTRTQLNKEQLDKVSRSLHSIISEQTFWMPSTQPVSLEWLGKLPGHITQQLRDMPWKALWQGARELVTGKWGWLVLAAIPAIILMLLRPRLKKRIDTMNKDVGFLRRDSQLHTPLSLIYTVLISSPAPIALAVIAAGLWRQPSTINSVLGAALAQLALLWLVFEMLYRLLKNGGIAQRHFRWDNQQNQHMRRRLALTGLAFIPMTFIIAFGDQWPAQLSNDRLGLVIMVVSLIVVMISLPSVARSYPGRHYSRTMKGLSTGLCAAAPLILTVLIGIGYYYTSVRLSGHMIYSLYLVVLWILLDAVAVRGLAVAAQRLAYRRAVAQREAEQKSSDTSSAASEAVEVEEPQLDLKQVNQQSLRLIRLALIAGIGLLVYWVWADVFHAFSYTENIVLWETADAAGQASGTSPISLGDVMTALIIGAVTFLLASNLPGLLEVLVLSRMDLRQGTSYATTTLLSYVIVASGVIITFGALGLSWDKMQWLVAALGVGLGFGLQEIFANFISGIILLFERPIRIGDVITINNLDGTVSRIRIRATTLIDFDRKEILVPNKVFVTERLINWSLSDTVTRIIIKVGFAYGSDLQKCRDILMQAARENKRVLRDPEPVVFFLTFGASTLDHELRVHVNDIGDRLAATDELNRHIDALCKEHDIEIAFSQLDIHIRNGDGDKLCIEGEKKEKSIQQDDKGQAPKANDGEHNESNDPR
;
A
#
# COMPACT_ATOMS: atom_id res chain seq x y z
N MET A 1 -34.68 -39.43 -30.99
CA MET A 1 -33.61 -39.99 -31.85
C MET A 1 -32.61 -40.67 -30.95
N ASP A 2 -32.43 -41.96 -31.15
CA ASP A 2 -31.78 -42.90 -30.24
C ASP A 2 -30.30 -42.59 -29.98
N ARG A 3 -29.98 -42.29 -28.71
CA ARG A 3 -28.61 -42.11 -28.17
C ARG A 3 -27.89 -43.43 -27.86
N ARG A 4 -28.41 -44.59 -28.29
CA ARG A 4 -27.86 -45.91 -27.93
C ARG A 4 -26.88 -46.51 -28.94
N LEU A 5 -26.71 -45.87 -30.11
CA LEU A 5 -25.84 -46.40 -31.18
C LEU A 5 -24.33 -46.08 -31.07
N PRO A 6 -23.83 -45.02 -30.40
CA PRO A 6 -22.38 -44.84 -30.27
C PRO A 6 -21.76 -45.58 -29.07
N LEU A 7 -22.56 -46.10 -28.12
CA LEU A 7 -22.04 -46.77 -26.92
C LEU A 7 -21.65 -48.24 -27.18
N PHE A 8 -22.28 -48.90 -28.15
CA PHE A 8 -22.00 -50.31 -28.48
C PHE A 8 -20.74 -50.48 -29.35
N LEU A 9 -20.34 -49.44 -30.09
CA LEU A 9 -19.13 -49.43 -30.93
C LEU A 9 -17.84 -49.15 -30.14
N LEU A 10 -17.93 -48.69 -28.89
CA LEU A 10 -16.79 -48.43 -28.00
C LEU A 10 -16.38 -49.65 -27.15
N ILE A 11 -17.22 -50.68 -27.06
CA ILE A 11 -16.96 -51.88 -26.24
C ILE A 11 -16.19 -52.96 -27.03
N PHE A 12 -16.14 -52.88 -28.36
CA PHE A 12 -15.50 -53.88 -29.23
C PHE A 12 -14.13 -53.47 -29.81
N LEU A 13 -13.55 -52.36 -29.36
CA LEU A 13 -12.25 -51.87 -29.83
C LEU A 13 -10.99 -52.23 -28.99
N PRO A 14 -10.95 -53.24 -28.08
CA PRO A 14 -9.68 -53.65 -27.49
C PRO A 14 -8.93 -54.75 -28.27
N ALA A 15 -9.47 -55.25 -29.40
CA ALA A 15 -8.92 -56.45 -30.07
C ALA A 15 -8.13 -56.22 -31.38
N MET A 16 -8.00 -54.98 -31.87
CA MET A 16 -7.34 -54.69 -33.17
C MET A 16 -6.07 -53.84 -33.06
N ALA A 17 -5.53 -53.62 -31.86
CA ALA A 17 -4.27 -52.89 -31.65
C ALA A 17 -3.13 -53.79 -31.14
N GLN A 18 -3.12 -55.07 -31.55
CA GLN A 18 -1.93 -55.91 -31.49
C GLN A 18 -1.25 -55.91 -32.87
N ALA A 19 -0.75 -54.76 -33.28
CA ALA A 19 0.27 -54.69 -34.31
C ALA A 19 1.64 -54.82 -33.62
N GLN A 20 2.49 -55.70 -34.16
CA GLN A 20 3.79 -56.10 -33.62
C GLN A 20 4.66 -54.91 -33.19
N ILE A 21 4.83 -54.73 -31.89
CA ILE A 21 5.97 -54.00 -31.31
C ILE A 21 6.93 -55.10 -30.84
N GLY A 22 8.15 -55.12 -31.37
CA GLY A 22 9.22 -55.99 -30.85
C GLY A 22 9.33 -55.81 -29.33
N GLY A 23 9.43 -56.92 -28.60
CA GLY A 23 9.20 -56.95 -27.16
C GLY A 23 10.09 -55.98 -26.37
N PHE A 24 9.58 -54.78 -26.11
CA PHE A 24 10.17 -53.86 -25.15
C PHE A 24 9.87 -54.36 -23.73
N SER A 25 10.89 -54.86 -23.04
CA SER A 25 10.80 -55.24 -21.63
C SER A 25 10.96 -54.01 -20.75
N LEU A 26 10.03 -53.80 -19.80
CA LEU A 26 10.09 -52.69 -18.86
C LEU A 26 11.41 -52.72 -18.05
N PRO A 27 12.09 -51.58 -17.89
CA PRO A 27 13.31 -51.52 -17.09
C PRO A 27 13.06 -51.84 -15.61
N GLY A 28 14.00 -52.54 -14.97
CA GLY A 28 13.95 -52.87 -13.55
C GLY A 28 14.21 -51.65 -12.68
N VAL A 29 13.41 -51.43 -11.64
CA VAL A 29 13.56 -50.30 -10.69
C VAL A 29 14.97 -50.31 -10.06
N GLY A 30 15.46 -51.48 -9.67
CA GLY A 30 16.81 -51.62 -9.11
C GLY A 30 17.95 -51.42 -10.13
N ASP A 31 17.68 -51.56 -11.42
CA ASP A 31 18.67 -51.33 -12.48
C ASP A 31 18.74 -49.84 -12.85
N LEU A 32 17.59 -49.15 -12.88
CA LEU A 32 17.52 -47.70 -13.04
C LEU A 32 18.17 -46.95 -11.87
N GLU A 33 17.93 -47.38 -10.62
CA GLU A 33 18.57 -46.79 -9.44
C GLU A 33 20.10 -46.96 -9.46
N LYS A 34 20.58 -48.12 -9.91
CA LYS A 34 22.02 -48.36 -10.13
C LYS A 34 22.58 -47.46 -11.22
N GLN A 35 21.91 -47.33 -12.36
CA GLN A 35 22.33 -46.45 -13.47
C GLN A 35 22.36 -44.97 -13.07
N ILE A 36 21.41 -44.50 -12.25
CA ILE A 36 21.39 -43.13 -11.72
C ILE A 36 22.55 -42.92 -10.73
N SER A 37 22.81 -43.90 -9.85
CA SER A 37 23.90 -43.82 -8.86
C SER A 37 25.30 -43.87 -9.49
N GLY A 38 25.43 -44.51 -10.66
CA GLY A 38 26.66 -44.58 -11.44
C GLY A 38 26.88 -43.42 -12.42
N SER A 39 25.95 -42.46 -12.50
CA SER A 39 26.01 -41.31 -13.42
C SER A 39 26.43 -40.02 -12.68
N GLU A 40 27.46 -39.33 -13.18
CA GLU A 40 27.94 -38.05 -12.64
C GLU A 40 26.87 -36.93 -12.74
N ASP A 41 26.84 -36.02 -11.74
CA ASP A 41 25.85 -34.93 -11.65
C ASP A 41 26.02 -33.85 -12.73
N THR A 42 27.24 -33.69 -13.25
CA THR A 42 27.61 -32.68 -14.24
C THR A 42 28.13 -33.34 -15.51
N SER A 43 27.70 -32.86 -16.67
CA SER A 43 28.31 -33.19 -17.97
C SER A 43 29.71 -32.58 -18.08
N SER A 44 30.48 -32.98 -19.10
CA SER A 44 31.85 -32.46 -19.37
C SER A 44 31.94 -30.93 -19.51
N ASP A 45 30.81 -30.27 -19.77
CA ASP A 45 30.69 -28.82 -19.97
C ASP A 45 30.15 -28.08 -18.71
N GLY A 46 30.02 -28.75 -17.57
CA GLY A 46 29.55 -28.15 -16.31
C GLY A 46 28.04 -27.91 -16.22
N SER A 47 27.26 -28.37 -17.21
CA SER A 47 25.78 -28.34 -17.18
C SER A 47 25.22 -29.64 -16.59
N ALA A 48 24.02 -29.60 -16.00
CA ALA A 48 23.37 -30.78 -15.42
C ALA A 48 23.22 -31.90 -16.47
N ASN A 49 23.62 -33.13 -16.11
CA ASN A 49 23.67 -34.25 -17.04
C ASN A 49 22.25 -34.61 -17.58
N PRO A 50 21.94 -34.41 -18.88
CA PRO A 50 20.59 -34.60 -19.42
C PRO A 50 20.14 -36.06 -19.36
N ASP A 51 21.05 -37.02 -19.52
CA ASP A 51 20.77 -38.45 -19.43
C ASP A 51 20.35 -38.87 -18.02
N LYS A 52 20.97 -38.27 -16.98
CA LYS A 52 20.62 -38.56 -15.58
C LYS A 52 19.20 -38.08 -15.27
N LYS A 53 18.81 -36.94 -15.82
CA LYS A 53 17.44 -36.39 -15.69
C LYS A 53 16.41 -37.30 -16.38
N ILE A 54 16.72 -37.79 -17.58
CA ILE A 54 15.86 -38.75 -18.31
C ILE A 54 15.72 -40.06 -17.51
N LEU A 55 16.80 -40.58 -16.93
CA LEU A 55 16.75 -41.78 -16.10
C LEU A 55 15.93 -41.59 -14.81
N GLN A 56 16.04 -40.43 -14.15
CA GLN A 56 15.21 -40.07 -12.99
C GLN A 56 13.72 -40.00 -13.35
N GLN A 57 13.38 -39.33 -14.45
CA GLN A 57 11.99 -39.30 -14.96
C GLN A 57 11.49 -40.69 -15.32
N THR A 58 12.32 -41.52 -15.94
CA THR A 58 11.99 -42.91 -16.29
C THR A 58 11.74 -43.76 -15.03
N LEU A 59 12.53 -43.56 -13.97
CA LEU A 59 12.32 -44.21 -12.67
C LEU A 59 10.99 -43.79 -12.01
N GLU A 60 10.66 -42.51 -12.04
CA GLU A 60 9.38 -42.01 -11.52
C GLU A 60 8.19 -42.61 -12.28
N LEU A 61 8.26 -42.63 -13.61
CA LEU A 61 7.23 -43.26 -14.46
C LEU A 61 7.12 -44.77 -14.19
N ARG A 62 8.23 -45.45 -13.95
CA ARG A 62 8.22 -46.88 -13.58
C ARG A 62 7.53 -47.12 -12.25
N ARG A 63 7.83 -46.30 -11.23
CA ARG A 63 7.15 -46.34 -9.92
C ARG A 63 5.65 -46.01 -10.06
N GLU A 64 5.31 -45.09 -10.96
CA GLU A 64 3.91 -44.78 -11.26
C GLU A 64 3.17 -45.99 -11.85
N ILE A 65 3.79 -46.71 -12.80
CA ILE A 65 3.23 -47.94 -13.38
C ILE A 65 2.92 -48.96 -12.28
N ASP A 66 3.89 -49.22 -11.38
CA ASP A 66 3.70 -50.20 -10.31
C ASP A 66 2.59 -49.76 -9.32
N SER A 67 2.54 -48.45 -8.99
CA SER A 67 1.49 -47.87 -8.15
C SER A 67 0.11 -47.96 -8.80
N ASN A 68 0.00 -47.66 -10.10
CA ASN A 68 -1.24 -47.76 -10.86
C ASN A 68 -1.73 -49.21 -10.91
N GLN A 69 -0.83 -50.18 -11.15
CA GLN A 69 -1.16 -51.60 -11.14
C GLN A 69 -1.61 -52.09 -9.76
N GLN A 70 -0.97 -51.64 -8.68
CA GLN A 70 -1.41 -51.96 -7.33
C GLN A 70 -2.80 -51.39 -7.05
N THR A 71 -3.03 -50.13 -7.45
CA THR A 71 -4.35 -49.49 -7.30
C THR A 71 -5.42 -50.23 -8.09
N ILE A 72 -5.13 -50.71 -9.31
CA ILE A 72 -6.05 -51.53 -10.10
C ILE A 72 -6.43 -52.81 -9.33
N LYS A 73 -5.47 -53.51 -8.73
CA LYS A 73 -5.73 -54.70 -7.89
C LYS A 73 -6.58 -54.34 -6.67
N ASP A 74 -6.30 -53.22 -6.01
CA ASP A 74 -7.06 -52.76 -4.85
C ASP A 74 -8.51 -52.40 -5.24
N LEU A 75 -8.72 -51.83 -6.43
CA LEU A 75 -10.06 -51.56 -6.96
C LEU A 75 -10.82 -52.84 -7.30
N GLU A 76 -10.14 -53.86 -7.83
CA GLU A 76 -10.74 -55.17 -8.09
C GLU A 76 -11.13 -55.88 -6.79
N THR A 77 -10.27 -55.85 -5.77
CA THR A 77 -10.59 -56.43 -4.46
C THR A 77 -11.76 -55.68 -3.80
N PHE A 78 -11.78 -54.35 -3.85
CA PHE A 78 -12.93 -53.56 -3.44
C PHE A 78 -14.20 -53.93 -4.22
N ALA A 79 -14.12 -54.09 -5.53
CA ALA A 79 -15.27 -54.43 -6.36
C ALA A 79 -15.92 -55.76 -5.98
N ARG A 80 -15.12 -56.73 -5.46
CA ARG A 80 -15.58 -58.01 -4.90
C ARG A 80 -16.19 -57.85 -3.51
N GLN A 81 -15.59 -57.01 -2.65
CA GLN A 81 -16.03 -56.79 -1.26
C GLN A 81 -17.14 -55.76 -1.10
N ALA A 82 -17.41 -54.90 -2.09
CA ALA A 82 -18.40 -53.83 -1.97
C ALA A 82 -19.81 -54.34 -1.65
N SER A 83 -20.17 -55.52 -2.16
CA SER A 83 -21.47 -56.15 -1.88
C SER A 83 -21.62 -56.58 -0.42
N THR A 84 -20.55 -57.12 0.19
CA THR A 84 -20.55 -57.54 1.60
C THR A 84 -20.50 -56.32 2.52
N GLN A 85 -19.73 -55.28 2.18
CA GLN A 85 -19.73 -54.01 2.89
C GLN A 85 -21.12 -53.34 2.87
N ARG A 86 -21.78 -53.32 1.71
CA ARG A 86 -23.16 -52.81 1.55
C ARG A 86 -24.14 -53.53 2.47
N ALA A 87 -24.07 -54.87 2.54
CA ALA A 87 -24.93 -55.66 3.40
C ALA A 87 -24.70 -55.35 4.89
N ARG A 88 -23.43 -55.22 5.30
CA ARG A 88 -23.04 -54.84 6.67
C ARG A 88 -23.55 -53.45 7.05
N LEU A 89 -23.31 -52.43 6.22
CA LEU A 89 -23.76 -51.06 6.47
C LEU A 89 -25.28 -50.95 6.56
N ASN A 90 -26.03 -51.68 5.72
CA ASN A 90 -27.49 -51.73 5.82
C ASN A 90 -27.97 -52.35 7.14
N ALA A 91 -27.30 -53.40 7.61
CA ALA A 91 -27.62 -54.01 8.91
C ALA A 91 -27.31 -53.07 10.09
N GLU A 92 -26.19 -52.35 10.04
CA GLU A 92 -25.82 -51.32 11.02
C GLU A 92 -26.80 -50.14 10.98
N LEU A 93 -27.20 -49.69 9.80
CA LEU A 93 -28.17 -48.60 9.60
C LEU A 93 -29.57 -48.98 10.12
N ALA A 94 -30.00 -50.23 9.92
CA ALA A 94 -31.24 -50.73 10.51
C ALA A 94 -31.19 -50.70 12.05
N LYS A 95 -30.06 -51.10 12.66
CA LYS A 95 -29.85 -51.00 14.11
C LYS A 95 -29.84 -49.55 14.60
N ALA A 96 -29.19 -48.65 13.87
CA ALA A 96 -29.14 -47.22 14.22
C ALA A 96 -30.54 -46.58 14.19
N ARG A 97 -31.36 -46.89 13.17
CA ARG A 97 -32.76 -46.45 13.09
C ARG A 97 -33.59 -46.95 14.27
N GLN A 98 -33.43 -48.21 14.66
CA GLN A 98 -34.12 -48.76 15.83
C GLN A 98 -33.72 -48.05 17.15
N GLN A 99 -32.49 -47.52 17.23
CA GLN A 99 -32.05 -46.71 18.38
C GLN A 99 -32.60 -45.28 18.33
N GLN A 100 -32.89 -44.74 17.14
CA GLN A 100 -33.43 -43.40 16.96
C GLN A 100 -34.83 -43.26 17.56
N ASP A 101 -35.66 -44.30 17.46
CA ASP A 101 -37.06 -44.29 17.92
C ASP A 101 -37.21 -44.59 19.43
N LYS A 102 -36.11 -44.78 20.17
CA LYS A 102 -36.16 -45.02 21.62
C LYS A 102 -36.42 -43.73 22.39
N ASP A 103 -37.27 -43.81 23.42
CA ASP A 103 -37.44 -42.73 24.39
C ASP A 103 -36.25 -42.70 25.37
N TRP A 104 -35.25 -41.89 25.01
CA TRP A 104 -34.07 -41.68 25.83
C TRP A 104 -34.35 -40.96 27.14
N ALA A 105 -35.43 -40.14 27.21
CA ALA A 105 -35.77 -39.42 28.44
C ALA A 105 -36.26 -40.37 29.53
N ALA A 106 -37.04 -41.39 29.17
CA ALA A 106 -37.44 -42.46 30.09
C ALA A 106 -36.23 -43.26 30.61
N GLN A 107 -35.25 -43.54 29.74
CA GLN A 107 -34.06 -44.34 30.11
C GLN A 107 -33.09 -43.58 31.04
N TYR A 108 -33.02 -42.27 30.93
CA TYR A 108 -32.12 -41.43 31.73
C TYR A 108 -32.74 -40.91 33.03
N LYS A 109 -34.04 -41.11 33.24
CA LYS A 109 -34.81 -40.57 34.37
C LYS A 109 -34.24 -40.93 35.75
N ASP A 110 -33.76 -42.16 35.92
CA ASP A 110 -33.30 -42.70 37.20
C ASP A 110 -31.80 -42.52 37.47
N LEU A 111 -31.07 -41.91 36.54
CA LEU A 111 -29.63 -41.67 36.72
C LEU A 111 -29.35 -40.54 37.71
N ALA A 112 -28.31 -40.71 38.52
CA ALA A 112 -27.77 -39.68 39.38
C ALA A 112 -27.14 -38.53 38.56
N LEU A 113 -27.08 -37.32 39.14
CA LEU A 113 -26.55 -36.14 38.45
C LEU A 113 -25.16 -36.35 37.84
N GLN A 114 -24.27 -37.01 38.59
CA GLN A 114 -22.89 -37.25 38.15
C GLN A 114 -22.81 -38.19 36.94
N ALA A 115 -23.64 -39.25 36.95
CA ALA A 115 -23.77 -40.17 35.82
C ALA A 115 -24.40 -39.49 34.58
N LEU A 116 -25.34 -38.55 34.78
CA LEU A 116 -25.90 -37.75 33.69
C LEU A 116 -24.84 -36.81 33.07
N ILE A 117 -23.96 -36.21 33.88
CA ILE A 117 -22.87 -35.36 33.40
C ILE A 117 -21.84 -36.17 32.62
N GLU A 118 -21.43 -37.34 33.10
CA GLU A 118 -20.55 -38.26 32.37
C GLU A 118 -21.17 -38.75 31.05
N ARG A 119 -22.49 -38.96 31.05
CA ARG A 119 -23.23 -39.30 29.83
C ARG A 119 -23.23 -38.14 28.85
N LEU A 120 -23.42 -36.91 29.31
CA LEU A 120 -23.35 -35.72 28.48
C LEU A 120 -21.97 -35.57 27.81
N THR A 121 -20.88 -35.66 28.57
CA THR A 121 -19.51 -35.51 28.06
C THR A 121 -19.15 -36.59 27.06
N SER A 122 -19.41 -37.86 27.38
CA SER A 122 -19.16 -38.98 26.47
C SER A 122 -19.96 -38.90 25.16
N ARG A 123 -21.20 -38.38 25.20
CA ARG A 123 -22.02 -38.19 24.00
C ARG A 123 -21.56 -37.00 23.15
N LEU A 124 -21.03 -35.95 23.77
CA LEU A 124 -20.38 -34.85 23.04
C LEU A 124 -19.11 -35.33 22.32
N ASP A 125 -18.30 -36.18 22.95
CA ASP A 125 -17.10 -36.75 22.31
C ASP A 125 -17.46 -37.73 21.17
N ALA A 126 -18.51 -38.53 21.36
CA ALA A 126 -19.02 -39.41 20.31
C ALA A 126 -19.58 -38.62 19.13
N LEU A 127 -20.26 -37.50 19.38
CA LEU A 127 -20.78 -36.60 18.35
C LEU A 127 -19.62 -35.99 17.54
N GLU A 128 -18.54 -35.58 18.20
CA GLU A 128 -17.34 -35.04 17.54
C GLU A 128 -16.68 -36.09 16.62
N LYS A 129 -16.53 -37.33 17.09
CA LYS A 129 -16.00 -38.44 16.26
C LYS A 129 -16.91 -38.82 15.09
N ASN A 130 -18.22 -38.81 15.30
CA ASN A 130 -19.18 -39.08 14.23
C ASN A 130 -19.13 -37.98 13.16
N GLN A 131 -19.04 -36.71 13.57
CA GLN A 131 -18.94 -35.57 12.66
C GLN A 131 -17.64 -35.57 11.86
N SER A 132 -16.50 -35.92 12.46
CA SER A 132 -15.23 -36.03 11.74
C SER A 132 -15.29 -37.11 10.66
N ARG A 133 -15.85 -38.29 10.99
CA ARG A 133 -16.04 -39.38 10.03
C ARG A 133 -17.03 -39.00 8.92
N LEU A 134 -18.10 -38.28 9.25
CA LEU A 134 -19.08 -37.79 8.29
C LEU A 134 -18.43 -36.81 7.31
N ALA A 135 -17.50 -35.96 7.76
CA ALA A 135 -16.72 -35.08 6.89
C ALA A 135 -15.83 -35.86 5.91
N GLU A 136 -15.14 -36.90 6.39
CA GLU A 136 -14.31 -37.79 5.57
C GLU A 136 -15.14 -38.49 4.48
N VAL A 137 -16.26 -39.11 4.87
CA VAL A 137 -17.18 -39.80 3.92
C VAL A 137 -17.80 -38.83 2.92
N ASN A 138 -18.10 -37.58 3.32
CA ASN A 138 -18.56 -36.56 2.37
C ASN A 138 -17.48 -36.20 1.34
N GLY A 139 -16.21 -36.17 1.75
CA GLY A 139 -15.07 -35.98 0.85
C GLY A 139 -14.95 -37.11 -0.16
N GLU A 140 -15.01 -38.37 0.31
CA GLU A 140 -14.99 -39.56 -0.56
C GLU A 140 -16.17 -39.59 -1.54
N LEU A 141 -17.38 -39.30 -1.06
CA LEU A 141 -18.58 -39.23 -1.90
C LEU A 141 -18.46 -38.14 -2.96
N THR A 142 -17.92 -36.98 -2.60
CA THR A 142 -17.68 -35.87 -3.54
C THR A 142 -16.67 -36.29 -4.60
N ARG A 143 -15.54 -36.88 -4.20
CA ARG A 143 -14.52 -37.39 -5.11
C ARG A 143 -15.09 -38.44 -6.07
N ALA A 144 -15.93 -39.34 -5.58
CA ALA A 144 -16.60 -40.34 -6.42
C ALA A 144 -17.64 -39.73 -7.37
N GLN A 145 -18.29 -38.61 -7.02
CA GLN A 145 -19.22 -37.89 -7.90
C GLN A 145 -18.50 -37.09 -8.99
N THR A 146 -17.31 -36.55 -8.69
CA THR A 146 -16.52 -35.75 -9.64
C THR A 146 -15.63 -36.59 -10.54
N LEU A 147 -15.35 -37.85 -10.17
CA LEU A 147 -14.47 -38.77 -10.89
C LEU A 147 -14.76 -38.88 -12.40
N PRO A 148 -16.01 -38.93 -12.90
CA PRO A 148 -16.27 -39.05 -14.33
C PRO A 148 -15.73 -37.88 -15.17
N GLU A 149 -15.92 -36.64 -14.70
CA GLU A 149 -15.38 -35.47 -15.40
C GLU A 149 -13.85 -35.44 -15.34
N GLN A 150 -13.27 -35.83 -14.21
CA GLN A 150 -11.82 -35.91 -14.04
C GLN A 150 -11.19 -36.96 -14.95
N ALA A 151 -11.74 -38.17 -14.95
CA ALA A 151 -11.27 -39.27 -15.76
C ALA A 151 -11.35 -38.89 -17.25
N GLN A 152 -12.42 -38.23 -17.69
CA GLN A 152 -12.55 -37.76 -19.06
C GLN A 152 -11.42 -36.78 -19.46
N ASN A 153 -11.12 -35.78 -18.63
CA ASN A 153 -10.05 -34.81 -18.89
C ASN A 153 -8.64 -35.44 -18.86
N VAL A 154 -8.39 -36.34 -17.91
CA VAL A 154 -7.09 -37.01 -17.78
C VAL A 154 -6.89 -38.00 -18.93
N ILE A 155 -7.92 -38.77 -19.28
CA ILE A 155 -7.87 -39.71 -20.41
C ILE A 155 -7.68 -38.96 -21.73
N SER A 156 -8.37 -37.83 -21.95
CA SER A 156 -8.19 -37.06 -23.19
C SER A 156 -6.77 -36.51 -23.34
N LYS A 157 -6.20 -35.92 -22.28
CA LYS A 157 -4.81 -35.43 -22.28
C LYS A 157 -3.80 -36.57 -22.42
N ALA A 158 -4.05 -37.70 -21.77
CA ALA A 158 -3.19 -38.87 -21.89
C ALA A 158 -3.22 -39.45 -23.31
N MET A 159 -4.38 -39.51 -23.97
CA MET A 159 -4.50 -39.94 -25.37
C MET A 159 -3.77 -39.01 -26.33
N GLU A 160 -3.94 -37.69 -26.17
CA GLU A 160 -3.22 -36.69 -26.97
C GLU A 160 -1.70 -36.84 -26.81
N ARG A 161 -1.22 -36.99 -25.56
CA ARG A 161 0.20 -37.23 -25.28
C ARG A 161 0.69 -38.55 -25.87
N MET A 162 -0.08 -39.63 -25.76
CA MET A 162 0.27 -40.92 -26.37
C MET A 162 0.42 -40.84 -27.89
N ASP A 163 -0.45 -40.09 -28.58
CA ASP A 163 -0.34 -39.89 -30.03
C ASP A 163 0.93 -39.10 -30.39
N THR A 164 1.29 -38.07 -29.61
CA THR A 164 2.56 -37.34 -29.81
C THR A 164 3.79 -38.24 -29.60
N ILE A 165 3.79 -39.09 -28.57
CA ILE A 165 4.90 -40.00 -28.28
C ILE A 165 5.01 -41.07 -29.38
N ARG A 166 3.88 -41.64 -29.83
CA ARG A 166 3.86 -42.61 -30.93
C ARG A 166 4.38 -42.02 -32.24
N SER A 167 4.03 -40.76 -32.56
CA SER A 167 4.59 -40.07 -33.73
C SER A 167 6.11 -39.94 -33.62
N ARG A 168 6.62 -39.52 -32.46
CA ARG A 168 8.07 -39.38 -32.23
C ARG A 168 8.84 -40.70 -32.32
N LEU A 169 8.31 -41.76 -31.71
CA LEU A 169 8.91 -43.09 -31.78
C LEU A 169 8.91 -43.65 -33.22
N ASN A 170 7.90 -43.32 -34.03
CA ASN A 170 7.84 -43.71 -35.44
C ASN A 170 8.77 -42.87 -36.34
N GLU A 171 8.94 -41.58 -36.04
CA GLU A 171 9.82 -40.67 -36.78
C GLU A 171 11.29 -40.85 -36.40
N GLY A 172 11.59 -41.39 -35.22
CA GLY A 172 12.95 -41.68 -34.76
C GLY A 172 13.73 -40.43 -34.33
N THR A 173 13.05 -39.30 -34.13
CA THR A 173 13.66 -37.99 -33.87
C THR A 173 13.16 -37.33 -32.58
N ASP A 174 14.04 -36.56 -31.93
CA ASP A 174 13.73 -35.73 -30.75
C ASP A 174 13.12 -34.37 -31.16
N GLU A 175 12.73 -33.52 -30.21
CA GLU A 175 12.06 -32.22 -30.44
C GLU A 175 12.83 -31.26 -31.35
N ASN A 176 14.15 -31.45 -31.46
CA ASN A 176 15.05 -30.65 -32.30
C ASN A 176 15.37 -31.31 -33.66
N GLY A 177 14.78 -32.47 -33.98
CA GLY A 177 15.01 -33.22 -35.22
C GLY A 177 16.25 -34.11 -35.23
N GLU A 178 16.89 -34.33 -34.08
CA GLU A 178 18.05 -35.23 -33.92
C GLU A 178 17.63 -36.69 -33.68
N PRO A 179 18.44 -37.70 -34.05
CA PRO A 179 18.09 -39.10 -33.81
C PRO A 179 17.97 -39.42 -32.31
N LEU A 180 16.89 -40.11 -31.94
CA LEU A 180 16.62 -40.49 -30.55
C LEU A 180 17.73 -41.38 -29.97
N SER A 181 18.23 -41.01 -28.77
CA SER A 181 19.15 -41.83 -27.99
C SER A 181 18.43 -43.04 -27.38
N GLU A 182 19.14 -44.16 -27.18
CA GLU A 182 18.59 -45.39 -26.59
C GLU A 182 17.91 -45.13 -25.23
N LYS A 183 18.47 -44.22 -24.41
CA LYS A 183 17.89 -43.83 -23.12
C LYS A 183 16.61 -43.00 -23.27
N GLN A 184 16.52 -42.17 -24.31
CA GLN A 184 15.33 -41.37 -24.62
C GLN A 184 14.21 -42.28 -25.15
N GLU A 185 14.55 -43.24 -26.02
CA GLU A 185 13.62 -44.24 -26.51
C GLU A 185 13.06 -45.11 -25.36
N GLN A 186 13.92 -45.55 -24.44
CA GLN A 186 13.50 -46.25 -23.21
C GLN A 186 12.60 -45.37 -22.32
N GLY A 187 12.92 -44.09 -22.17
CA GLY A 187 12.11 -43.13 -21.42
C GLY A 187 10.72 -42.93 -22.03
N LEU A 188 10.64 -42.71 -23.34
CA LEU A 188 9.38 -42.52 -24.08
C LEU A 188 8.51 -43.78 -24.08
N ASN A 189 9.11 -44.97 -24.26
CA ASN A 189 8.37 -46.24 -24.16
C ASN A 189 7.84 -46.49 -22.73
N THR A 190 8.59 -46.08 -21.71
CA THR A 190 8.15 -46.15 -20.31
C THR A 190 7.04 -45.14 -20.02
N GLU A 191 7.13 -43.92 -20.56
CA GLU A 191 6.06 -42.89 -20.48
C GLU A 191 4.78 -43.39 -21.15
N LEU A 192 4.87 -43.97 -22.35
CA LEU A 192 3.74 -44.57 -23.05
C LEU A 192 3.06 -45.65 -22.21
N ARG A 193 3.83 -46.55 -21.60
CA ARG A 193 3.26 -47.59 -20.72
C ARG A 193 2.67 -47.03 -19.42
N ALA A 194 3.25 -45.96 -18.88
CA ALA A 194 2.70 -45.25 -17.73
C ALA A 194 1.34 -44.60 -18.06
N LEU A 195 1.21 -43.98 -19.24
CA LEU A 195 -0.05 -43.41 -19.70
C LEU A 195 -1.12 -44.49 -19.95
N GLU A 196 -0.76 -45.62 -20.55
CA GLU A 196 -1.67 -46.76 -20.73
C GLU A 196 -2.20 -47.29 -19.39
N THR A 197 -1.30 -47.55 -18.43
CA THR A 197 -1.69 -48.04 -17.09
C THR A 197 -2.46 -47.00 -16.29
N ARG A 198 -2.21 -45.70 -16.50
CA ARG A 198 -3.01 -44.61 -15.93
C ARG A 198 -4.43 -44.60 -16.51
N ILE A 199 -4.60 -44.75 -17.83
CA ILE A 199 -5.92 -44.87 -18.47
C ILE A 199 -6.67 -46.10 -17.95
N GLU A 200 -5.98 -47.25 -17.87
CA GLU A 200 -6.56 -48.49 -17.34
C GLU A 200 -7.03 -48.32 -15.89
N ARG A 201 -6.21 -47.68 -15.04
CA ARG A 201 -6.58 -47.35 -13.65
C ARG A 201 -7.85 -46.52 -13.60
N TYR A 202 -7.93 -45.42 -14.36
CA TYR A 202 -9.11 -44.57 -14.37
C TYR A 202 -10.35 -45.28 -14.92
N ASN A 203 -10.22 -46.12 -15.96
CA ASN A 203 -11.32 -46.93 -16.47
C ASN A 203 -11.82 -47.93 -15.42
N GLN A 204 -10.91 -48.54 -14.66
CA GLN A 204 -11.28 -49.43 -13.57
C GLN A 204 -11.93 -48.67 -12.41
N GLU A 205 -11.45 -47.47 -12.07
CA GLU A 205 -12.11 -46.60 -11.09
C GLU A 205 -13.53 -46.22 -11.54
N LEU A 206 -13.74 -45.90 -12.82
CA LEU A 206 -15.05 -45.61 -13.40
C LEU A 206 -15.99 -46.83 -13.35
N THR A 207 -15.47 -48.03 -13.54
CA THR A 207 -16.27 -49.27 -13.45
C THR A 207 -16.77 -49.52 -12.03
N VAL A 208 -16.02 -49.07 -11.02
CA VAL A 208 -16.31 -49.29 -9.59
C VAL A 208 -16.97 -48.06 -8.95
N VAL A 209 -17.07 -46.94 -9.66
CA VAL A 209 -17.55 -45.65 -9.12
C VAL A 209 -18.94 -45.74 -8.52
N ASP A 210 -19.88 -46.41 -9.19
CA ASP A 210 -21.25 -46.56 -8.71
C ASP A 210 -21.30 -47.35 -7.40
N LYS A 211 -20.45 -48.38 -7.27
CA LYS A 211 -20.31 -49.17 -6.04
C LYS A 211 -19.72 -48.33 -4.90
N LYS A 212 -18.70 -47.51 -5.19
CA LYS A 212 -18.11 -46.58 -4.21
C LYS A 212 -19.13 -45.53 -3.76
N GLN A 213 -19.89 -44.95 -4.68
CA GLN A 213 -20.94 -43.99 -4.37
C GLN A 213 -22.04 -44.61 -3.50
N ASP A 214 -22.47 -45.84 -3.81
CA ASP A 214 -23.49 -46.55 -3.03
C ASP A 214 -23.01 -46.84 -1.59
N VAL A 215 -21.77 -47.33 -1.43
CA VAL A 215 -21.17 -47.60 -0.11
C VAL A 215 -21.04 -46.30 0.69
N ALA A 216 -20.47 -45.25 0.10
CA ALA A 216 -20.31 -43.95 0.75
C ALA A 216 -21.65 -43.30 1.11
N ARG A 217 -22.68 -43.43 0.26
CA ARG A 217 -24.05 -42.96 0.58
C ARG A 217 -24.65 -43.70 1.76
N LEU A 218 -24.47 -45.01 1.85
CA LEU A 218 -24.97 -45.80 2.97
C LEU A 218 -24.23 -45.49 4.27
N GLU A 219 -22.91 -45.35 4.21
CA GLU A 219 -22.11 -44.91 5.36
C GLU A 219 -22.52 -43.50 5.81
N GLN A 220 -22.73 -42.58 4.87
CA GLN A 220 -23.24 -41.23 5.15
C GLN A 220 -24.62 -41.28 5.81
N GLN A 221 -25.54 -42.12 5.32
CA GLN A 221 -26.87 -42.28 5.92
C GLN A 221 -26.80 -42.88 7.33
N LEU A 222 -25.92 -43.86 7.56
CA LEU A 222 -25.67 -44.45 8.86
C LEU A 222 -25.18 -43.38 9.84
N LEU A 223 -24.12 -42.65 9.47
CA LEU A 223 -23.53 -41.61 10.30
C LEU A 223 -24.52 -40.48 10.60
N ARG A 224 -25.34 -40.06 9.64
CA ARG A 224 -26.41 -39.06 9.89
C ARG A 224 -27.48 -39.58 10.85
N THR A 225 -27.82 -40.86 10.75
CA THR A 225 -28.80 -41.48 11.65
C THR A 225 -28.22 -41.56 13.07
N GLU A 226 -26.97 -41.99 13.21
CA GLU A 226 -26.24 -41.97 14.48
C GLU A 226 -26.08 -40.56 15.04
N GLN A 227 -25.83 -39.55 14.20
CA GLN A 227 -25.79 -38.17 14.63
C GLN A 227 -27.13 -37.74 15.23
N ALA A 228 -28.24 -38.05 14.55
CA ALA A 228 -29.58 -37.75 15.03
C ALA A 228 -29.89 -38.47 16.36
N THR A 229 -29.42 -39.71 16.54
CA THR A 229 -29.59 -40.42 17.82
C THR A 229 -28.76 -39.80 18.95
N LEU A 230 -27.53 -39.37 18.66
CA LEU A 230 -26.67 -38.66 19.62
C LEU A 230 -27.27 -37.31 20.01
N GLU A 231 -27.80 -36.56 19.05
CA GLU A 231 -28.51 -35.30 19.30
C GLU A 231 -29.77 -35.52 20.17
N ALA A 232 -30.60 -36.51 19.84
CA ALA A 232 -31.77 -36.86 20.66
C ALA A 232 -31.40 -37.31 22.09
N GLN A 233 -30.28 -38.02 22.25
CA GLN A 233 -29.76 -38.37 23.58
C GLN A 233 -29.30 -37.15 24.37
N LEU A 234 -28.63 -36.19 23.70
CA LEU A 234 -28.21 -34.93 24.34
C LEU A 234 -29.43 -34.10 24.75
N ASP A 235 -30.44 -34.00 23.89
CA ASP A 235 -31.68 -33.28 24.18
C ASP A 235 -32.49 -33.92 25.32
N ALA A 236 -32.40 -35.25 25.50
CA ALA A 236 -33.03 -35.96 26.62
C ALA A 236 -32.27 -35.80 27.95
N VAL A 237 -30.93 -35.78 27.92
CA VAL A 237 -30.10 -35.65 29.14
C VAL A 237 -30.13 -34.23 29.71
N GLN A 238 -30.17 -33.20 28.85
CA GLN A 238 -30.14 -31.79 29.25
C GLN A 238 -31.23 -31.37 30.27
N PRO A 239 -32.54 -31.61 30.02
CA PRO A 239 -33.59 -31.20 30.95
C PRO A 239 -33.53 -31.99 32.26
N LEU A 240 -33.05 -33.24 32.22
CA LEU A 240 -32.89 -34.07 33.41
C LEU A 240 -31.75 -33.56 34.31
N ILE A 241 -30.61 -33.16 33.73
CA ILE A 241 -29.54 -32.49 34.47
C ILE A 241 -30.07 -31.20 35.10
N GLN A 242 -30.84 -30.40 34.34
CA GLN A 242 -31.43 -29.17 34.82
C GLN A 242 -32.38 -29.42 35.99
N GLN A 243 -33.28 -30.39 35.88
CA GLN A 243 -34.25 -30.72 36.92
C GLN A 243 -33.57 -31.28 38.18
N ARG A 244 -32.62 -32.22 38.04
CA ARG A 244 -31.89 -32.79 39.19
C ARG A 244 -31.11 -31.72 39.95
N ARG A 245 -30.58 -30.74 39.24
CA ARG A 245 -29.81 -29.65 39.83
C ARG A 245 -30.71 -28.60 40.51
N ILE A 246 -31.88 -28.32 39.95
CA ILE A 246 -32.91 -27.52 40.64
C ILE A 246 -33.34 -28.23 41.92
N ASN A 247 -33.61 -29.54 41.86
CA ASN A 247 -34.00 -30.32 43.03
C ASN A 247 -32.90 -30.34 44.11
N GLN A 248 -31.62 -30.47 43.73
CA GLN A 248 -30.50 -30.37 44.67
C GLN A 248 -30.42 -28.98 45.32
N LEU A 249 -30.60 -27.91 44.54
CA LEU A 249 -30.61 -26.53 45.08
C LEU A 249 -31.81 -26.30 46.01
N GLU A 250 -32.98 -26.88 45.71
CA GLU A 250 -34.16 -26.84 46.58
C GLU A 250 -34.01 -27.67 47.86
N GLU A 251 -33.35 -28.83 47.81
CA GLU A 251 -33.02 -29.65 48.97
C GLU A 251 -31.99 -28.97 49.87
N MET A 252 -30.97 -28.33 49.27
CA MET A 252 -30.03 -27.48 50.00
C MET A 252 -30.72 -26.29 50.66
N ALA A 253 -31.75 -25.72 50.03
CA ALA A 253 -32.51 -24.63 50.61
C ALA A 253 -33.28 -25.03 51.89
N LYS A 254 -33.59 -26.32 52.07
CA LYS A 254 -34.39 -26.84 53.19
C LYS A 254 -33.55 -27.39 54.36
N SER A 255 -32.31 -27.83 54.11
CA SER A 255 -31.52 -28.65 55.05
C SER A 255 -31.03 -27.98 56.36
N PRO A 256 -30.70 -26.67 56.44
CA PRO A 256 -30.13 -26.09 57.67
C PRO A 256 -31.11 -25.26 58.52
N GLU A 257 -32.34 -25.01 58.05
CA GLU A 257 -33.34 -24.26 58.85
C GLU A 257 -33.96 -25.11 59.97
N SER A 258 -33.93 -26.44 59.85
CA SER A 258 -34.54 -27.38 60.79
C SER A 258 -33.64 -27.79 61.96
N SER A 259 -32.37 -27.39 61.97
CA SER A 259 -31.38 -27.76 63.00
C SER A 259 -31.08 -26.63 64.00
N LEU A 260 -31.72 -25.46 63.85
CA LEU A 260 -31.56 -24.31 64.73
C LEU A 260 -32.60 -24.36 65.87
N PRO A 261 -32.22 -24.15 67.15
CA PRO A 261 -33.18 -24.10 68.25
C PRO A 261 -34.15 -22.91 68.11
N ASP A 262 -35.43 -23.11 68.43
CA ASP A 262 -36.50 -22.09 68.29
C ASP A 262 -36.19 -20.78 69.04
N SER A 263 -35.44 -20.86 70.15
CA SER A 263 -35.01 -19.72 70.97
C SER A 263 -34.09 -18.72 70.24
N VAL A 264 -33.45 -19.13 69.14
CA VAL A 264 -32.44 -18.35 68.43
C VAL A 264 -32.97 -17.73 67.13
N LEU A 265 -34.15 -18.16 66.67
CA LEU A 265 -34.78 -17.74 65.41
C LEU A 265 -35.27 -16.28 65.43
N GLU A 266 -35.59 -15.73 66.61
CA GLU A 266 -36.02 -14.34 66.78
C GLU A 266 -34.84 -13.35 66.80
N ASN A 267 -33.59 -13.83 66.87
CA ASN A 267 -32.42 -12.96 66.93
C ASN A 267 -32.16 -12.30 65.57
N LYS A 268 -32.21 -10.96 65.52
CA LYS A 268 -31.97 -10.14 64.33
C LYS A 268 -30.66 -10.46 63.61
N ARG A 269 -29.62 -10.91 64.33
CA ARG A 269 -28.32 -11.25 63.74
C ARG A 269 -28.35 -12.58 62.98
N ILE A 270 -29.09 -13.56 63.48
CA ILE A 270 -29.31 -14.84 62.80
C ILE A 270 -30.19 -14.63 61.56
N GLN A 271 -31.21 -13.76 61.66
CA GLN A 271 -32.03 -13.40 60.50
C GLN A 271 -31.22 -12.73 59.38
N ASN A 272 -30.28 -11.85 59.72
CA ASN A 272 -29.37 -11.24 58.73
C ASN A 272 -28.44 -12.29 58.10
N ALA A 273 -27.85 -13.18 58.90
CA ALA A 273 -26.98 -14.24 58.39
C ALA A 273 -27.74 -15.23 57.48
N LYS A 274 -28.99 -15.55 57.84
CA LYS A 274 -29.92 -16.36 57.04
C LYS A 274 -30.29 -15.67 55.73
N ALA A 275 -30.59 -14.37 55.75
CA ALA A 275 -30.89 -13.59 54.55
C ALA A 275 -29.70 -13.53 53.59
N GLU A 276 -28.47 -13.42 54.11
CA GLU A 276 -27.24 -13.45 53.32
C GLU A 276 -27.02 -14.83 52.68
N ASN A 277 -27.20 -15.92 53.43
CA ASN A 277 -27.13 -17.28 52.90
C ASN A 277 -28.23 -17.52 51.83
N GLN A 278 -29.44 -16.96 52.03
CA GLN A 278 -30.53 -17.03 51.06
C GLN A 278 -30.19 -16.27 49.76
N ALA A 279 -29.60 -15.09 49.85
CA ALA A 279 -29.13 -14.33 48.68
C ALA A 279 -28.03 -15.11 47.91
N LEU A 280 -27.14 -15.80 48.61
CA LEU A 280 -26.12 -16.66 47.99
C LEU A 280 -26.74 -17.86 47.26
N ARG A 281 -27.79 -18.47 47.82
CA ARG A 281 -28.55 -19.54 47.15
C ARG A 281 -29.22 -19.04 45.88
N GLU A 282 -29.83 -17.85 45.92
CA GLU A 282 -30.43 -17.20 44.73
C GLU A 282 -29.38 -16.89 43.66
N GLN A 283 -28.22 -16.37 44.07
CA GLN A 283 -27.09 -16.13 43.17
C GLN A 283 -26.59 -17.43 42.54
N LEU A 284 -26.36 -18.48 43.33
CA LEU A 284 -25.97 -19.81 42.85
C LEU A 284 -26.98 -20.37 41.85
N ALA A 285 -28.28 -20.26 42.13
CA ALA A 285 -29.33 -20.70 41.22
C ALA A 285 -29.32 -19.92 39.88
N SER A 286 -29.16 -18.59 39.94
CA SER A 286 -29.09 -17.74 38.74
C SER A 286 -27.83 -18.00 37.91
N THR A 287 -26.67 -18.17 38.53
CA THR A 287 -25.41 -18.54 37.89
C THR A 287 -25.54 -19.90 37.23
N SER A 288 -26.09 -20.89 37.94
CA SER A 288 -26.34 -22.23 37.40
C SER A 288 -27.26 -22.22 36.17
N GLN A 289 -28.35 -21.42 36.19
CA GLN A 289 -29.22 -21.20 35.03
C GLN A 289 -28.46 -20.52 33.86
N ALA A 290 -27.64 -19.51 34.17
CA ALA A 290 -26.81 -18.83 33.16
C ALA A 290 -25.84 -19.80 32.50
N VAL A 291 -25.15 -20.66 33.26
CA VAL A 291 -24.24 -21.69 32.74
C VAL A 291 -24.98 -22.67 31.82
N ASN A 292 -26.20 -23.07 32.16
CA ASN A 292 -26.98 -23.98 31.31
C ASN A 292 -27.36 -23.32 29.96
N SER A 293 -27.77 -22.05 29.99
CA SER A 293 -28.05 -21.30 28.75
C SER A 293 -26.78 -21.11 27.90
N LEU A 294 -25.63 -20.92 28.55
CA LEU A 294 -24.32 -20.80 27.89
C LEU A 294 -23.88 -22.11 27.27
N LEU A 295 -24.09 -23.25 27.96
CA LEU A 295 -23.77 -24.57 27.45
C LEU A 295 -24.51 -24.86 26.14
N ARG A 296 -25.82 -24.51 26.06
CA ARG A 296 -26.60 -24.67 24.83
C ARG A 296 -26.02 -23.85 23.67
N ARG A 297 -25.63 -22.60 23.92
CA ARG A 297 -24.98 -21.74 22.91
C ARG A 297 -23.59 -22.25 22.52
N ALA A 298 -22.83 -22.78 23.47
CA ALA A 298 -21.51 -23.35 23.23
C ALA A 298 -21.59 -24.55 22.28
N ILE A 299 -22.59 -25.42 22.48
CA ILE A 299 -22.85 -26.58 21.61
C ILE A 299 -23.24 -26.11 20.20
N ASP A 300 -24.21 -25.20 20.06
CA ASP A 300 -24.62 -24.66 18.75
C ASP A 300 -23.44 -24.01 18.00
N THR A 301 -22.65 -23.19 18.71
CA THR A 301 -21.43 -22.56 18.14
C THR A 301 -20.43 -23.60 17.65
N LYS A 302 -20.22 -24.68 18.42
CA LYS A 302 -19.36 -25.80 18.01
C LYS A 302 -19.91 -26.52 16.78
N THR A 303 -21.21 -26.83 16.78
CA THR A 303 -21.87 -27.47 15.63
C THR A 303 -21.76 -26.63 14.36
N GLN A 304 -21.85 -25.30 14.46
CA GLN A 304 -21.65 -24.39 13.32
C GLN A 304 -20.18 -24.38 12.85
N LEU A 305 -19.21 -24.37 13.77
CA LEU A 305 -17.79 -24.50 13.45
C LEU A 305 -17.48 -25.78 12.68
N ASP A 306 -17.99 -26.91 13.15
CA ASP A 306 -17.72 -28.20 12.53
C ASP A 306 -18.36 -28.31 11.14
N LYS A 307 -19.57 -27.77 10.96
CA LYS A 307 -20.20 -27.60 9.63
C LYS A 307 -19.35 -26.73 8.70
N ALA A 308 -18.81 -25.61 9.19
CA ALA A 308 -17.96 -24.73 8.41
C ALA A 308 -16.63 -25.40 8.02
N ARG A 309 -16.02 -26.19 8.91
CA ARG A 309 -14.80 -26.98 8.62
C ARG A 309 -15.05 -28.05 7.57
N ALA A 310 -16.12 -28.83 7.72
CA ALA A 310 -16.50 -29.84 6.73
C ALA A 310 -16.75 -29.22 5.36
N LEU A 311 -17.42 -28.06 5.32
CA LEU A 311 -17.61 -27.29 4.11
C LEU A 311 -16.28 -26.81 3.51
N SER A 312 -15.35 -26.33 4.35
CA SER A 312 -14.02 -25.89 3.91
C SER A 312 -13.22 -27.00 3.26
N SER A 313 -13.20 -28.20 3.85
CA SER A 313 -12.54 -29.36 3.25
C SER A 313 -13.18 -29.69 1.90
N THR A 314 -14.52 -29.77 1.87
CA THR A 314 -15.28 -30.10 0.65
C THR A 314 -15.00 -29.10 -0.48
N VAL A 315 -14.99 -27.79 -0.16
CA VAL A 315 -14.73 -26.72 -1.12
C VAL A 315 -13.30 -26.79 -1.64
N ASN A 316 -12.32 -26.98 -0.76
CA ASN A 316 -10.92 -27.06 -1.15
C ASN A 316 -10.63 -28.29 -2.04
N ASP A 317 -11.23 -29.44 -1.68
CA ASP A 317 -11.16 -30.65 -2.50
C ASP A 317 -11.81 -30.42 -3.86
N GLN A 318 -13.01 -29.83 -3.91
CA GLN A 318 -13.69 -29.53 -5.17
C GLN A 318 -12.90 -28.56 -6.05
N ILE A 319 -12.25 -27.53 -5.49
CA ILE A 319 -11.40 -26.61 -6.25
C ILE A 319 -10.22 -27.34 -6.88
N ARG A 320 -9.49 -28.15 -6.10
CA ARG A 320 -8.36 -28.95 -6.59
C ARG A 320 -8.77 -29.95 -7.66
N LEU A 321 -9.98 -30.51 -7.54
CA LEU A 321 -10.46 -31.62 -8.34
C LEU A 321 -11.20 -31.19 -9.62
N LEU A 322 -11.85 -30.02 -9.63
CA LEU A 322 -12.74 -29.56 -10.70
C LEU A 322 -12.26 -28.28 -11.40
N ASP A 323 -10.96 -27.96 -11.28
CA ASP A 323 -10.37 -26.76 -11.86
C ASP A 323 -10.69 -26.65 -13.36
N GLY A 324 -11.20 -25.49 -13.78
CA GLY A 324 -11.68 -25.22 -15.14
C GLY A 324 -13.07 -25.76 -15.53
N SER A 325 -13.78 -26.49 -14.67
CA SER A 325 -15.14 -26.97 -14.97
C SER A 325 -16.23 -25.90 -14.71
N LEU A 326 -17.24 -25.83 -15.59
CA LEU A 326 -18.38 -24.91 -15.42
C LEU A 326 -19.25 -25.26 -14.19
N LEU A 327 -19.18 -26.49 -13.69
CA LEU A 327 -19.95 -26.95 -12.53
C LEU A 327 -19.36 -26.44 -11.21
N LEU A 328 -18.04 -26.28 -11.13
CA LEU A 328 -17.36 -25.81 -9.93
C LEU A 328 -17.90 -24.46 -9.46
N SER A 329 -17.96 -23.46 -10.34
CA SER A 329 -18.46 -22.12 -10.00
C SER A 329 -19.88 -22.16 -9.39
N ARG A 330 -20.76 -23.00 -9.94
CA ARG A 330 -22.14 -23.18 -9.44
C ARG A 330 -22.18 -23.80 -8.06
N VAL A 331 -21.39 -24.87 -7.85
CA VAL A 331 -21.34 -25.57 -6.57
C VAL A 331 -20.77 -24.65 -5.49
N LEU A 332 -19.68 -23.95 -5.76
CA LEU A 332 -19.06 -23.00 -4.82
C LEU A 332 -20.05 -21.90 -4.38
N TYR A 333 -20.85 -21.35 -5.30
CA TYR A 333 -21.87 -20.36 -4.93
C TYR A 333 -23.00 -20.93 -4.09
N GLN A 334 -23.47 -22.15 -4.39
CA GLN A 334 -24.53 -22.79 -3.61
C GLN A 334 -24.05 -23.08 -2.18
N GLN A 335 -22.77 -23.43 -2.03
CA GLN A 335 -22.13 -23.59 -0.73
C GLN A 335 -21.94 -22.27 0.00
N GLN A 336 -21.60 -21.18 -0.70
CA GLN A 336 -21.46 -19.84 -0.13
C GLN A 336 -22.74 -19.39 0.62
N LYS A 337 -23.92 -19.67 0.06
CA LYS A 337 -25.22 -19.31 0.67
C LYS A 337 -25.55 -20.14 1.92
N ARG A 338 -24.89 -21.28 2.12
CA ARG A 338 -25.09 -22.17 3.27
C ARG A 338 -24.15 -21.87 4.43
N LEU A 339 -23.22 -20.92 4.27
CA LEU A 339 -22.34 -20.53 5.37
C LEU A 339 -23.15 -19.92 6.54
N PRO A 340 -22.84 -20.31 7.79
CA PRO A 340 -23.43 -19.68 8.96
C PRO A 340 -23.15 -18.17 8.94
N GLN A 341 -24.17 -17.34 9.16
CA GLN A 341 -23.95 -15.91 9.35
C GLN A 341 -23.46 -15.68 10.79
N THR A 342 -22.19 -15.33 10.96
CA THR A 342 -21.66 -15.01 12.29
C THR A 342 -22.13 -13.63 12.73
N GLN A 343 -22.99 -13.60 13.76
CA GLN A 343 -23.29 -12.36 14.47
C GLN A 343 -22.12 -12.04 15.41
N SER A 344 -21.60 -10.82 15.32
CA SER A 344 -20.53 -10.32 16.20
C SER A 344 -21.09 -10.05 17.60
N ASP A 345 -20.98 -11.03 18.50
CA ASP A 345 -21.29 -10.82 19.92
C ASP A 345 -20.10 -10.12 20.59
N MET A 346 -20.06 -8.80 20.53
CA MET A 346 -19.05 -7.98 21.22
C MET A 346 -19.04 -8.17 22.76
N ASN A 347 -20.02 -8.90 23.32
CA ASN A 347 -20.22 -9.06 24.75
C ASN A 347 -19.55 -10.30 25.39
N LEU A 348 -19.01 -11.26 24.62
CA LEU A 348 -18.44 -12.49 25.22
C LEU A 348 -17.15 -12.22 26.03
N GLN A 349 -16.25 -11.39 25.48
CA GLN A 349 -14.99 -11.06 26.15
C GLN A 349 -15.23 -10.29 27.45
N LYS A 350 -16.19 -9.35 27.44
CA LYS A 350 -16.64 -8.63 28.64
C LYS A 350 -17.17 -9.60 29.70
N ARG A 351 -18.05 -10.54 29.32
CA ARG A 351 -18.60 -11.55 30.25
C ARG A 351 -17.55 -12.47 30.86
N ILE A 352 -16.44 -12.75 30.16
CA ILE A 352 -15.30 -13.51 30.71
C ILE A 352 -14.56 -12.68 31.75
N SER A 353 -14.29 -11.40 31.47
CA SER A 353 -13.69 -10.49 32.43
C SER A 353 -14.55 -10.33 33.68
N ASP A 354 -15.86 -10.11 33.50
CA ASP A 354 -16.82 -9.96 34.58
C ASP A 354 -16.87 -11.23 35.45
N ALA A 355 -16.98 -12.42 34.83
CA ALA A 355 -17.00 -13.68 35.58
C ALA A 355 -15.65 -14.01 36.28
N ARG A 356 -14.51 -13.59 35.73
CA ARG A 356 -13.20 -13.72 36.41
C ARG A 356 -13.09 -12.81 37.62
N LEU A 357 -13.63 -11.59 37.52
CA LEU A 357 -13.68 -10.65 38.63
C LEU A 357 -14.58 -11.20 39.74
N GLU A 358 -15.79 -11.68 39.39
CA GLU A 358 -16.71 -12.32 40.34
C GLU A 358 -16.06 -13.53 41.04
N GLN A 359 -15.29 -14.34 40.31
CA GLN A 359 -14.57 -15.47 40.89
C GLN A 359 -13.49 -15.01 41.89
N PHE A 360 -12.72 -13.98 41.54
CA PHE A 360 -11.68 -13.42 42.42
C PHE A 360 -12.28 -12.79 43.69
N GLU A 361 -13.35 -12.01 43.57
CA GLU A 361 -14.06 -11.43 44.71
C GLU A 361 -14.64 -12.52 45.62
N LEU A 362 -15.14 -13.61 45.04
CA LEU A 362 -15.63 -14.76 45.79
C LEU A 362 -14.51 -15.48 46.55
N GLU A 363 -13.35 -15.64 45.94
CA GLU A 363 -12.17 -16.26 46.57
C GLU A 363 -11.64 -15.41 47.73
N GLN A 364 -11.69 -14.08 47.60
CA GLN A 364 -11.42 -13.16 48.72
C GLN A 364 -12.45 -13.32 49.85
N LYS A 365 -13.74 -13.46 49.53
CA LYS A 365 -14.79 -13.71 50.53
C LYS A 365 -14.59 -15.03 51.26
N ILE A 366 -14.27 -16.10 50.53
CA ILE A 366 -13.87 -17.42 51.02
C ILE A 366 -12.70 -17.29 52.03
N GLN A 367 -11.64 -16.59 51.64
CA GLN A 367 -10.47 -16.39 52.50
C GLN A 367 -10.78 -15.54 53.75
N SER A 368 -11.62 -14.50 53.61
CA SER A 368 -12.07 -13.69 54.75
C SER A 368 -12.94 -14.49 55.72
N LEU A 369 -13.76 -15.40 55.19
CA LEU A 369 -14.63 -16.29 55.96
C LEU A 369 -13.83 -17.32 56.75
N ASP A 370 -12.72 -17.84 56.21
CA ASP A 370 -11.84 -18.79 56.88
C ASP A 370 -11.00 -18.15 57.99
N ASN A 371 -10.59 -16.88 57.80
CA ASN A 371 -9.79 -16.14 58.76
C ASN A 371 -10.60 -15.70 60.00
N SER A 372 -11.91 -15.50 59.86
CA SER A 372 -12.79 -15.09 60.96
C SER A 372 -14.11 -15.88 60.97
N PRO A 373 -14.22 -16.95 61.77
CA PRO A 373 -15.40 -17.82 61.80
C PRO A 373 -16.64 -17.20 62.47
N LEU A 374 -16.43 -16.11 63.22
CA LEU A 374 -17.49 -15.33 63.87
C LEU A 374 -17.53 -13.94 63.21
N PRO A 375 -18.71 -13.30 63.09
CA PRO A 375 -18.88 -12.05 62.35
C PRO A 375 -17.93 -10.95 62.85
N GLU A 376 -17.00 -10.57 62.00
CA GLU A 376 -15.99 -9.56 62.29
C GLU A 376 -16.51 -8.18 61.89
N GLN A 377 -17.40 -7.61 62.70
CA GLN A 377 -17.55 -6.16 62.75
C GLN A 377 -18.20 -5.69 64.06
N GLU A 378 -17.31 -5.07 64.85
CA GLU A 378 -17.57 -4.12 65.93
C GLU A 378 -18.10 -4.66 67.28
N LYS A 379 -17.13 -4.94 68.17
CA LYS A 379 -17.24 -4.89 69.64
C LYS A 379 -18.37 -5.74 70.25
N ILE A 380 -18.07 -7.03 70.44
CA ILE A 380 -18.79 -7.86 71.41
C ILE A 380 -18.56 -7.29 72.81
N LYS A 381 -19.49 -6.48 73.32
CA LYS A 381 -19.70 -6.28 74.76
C LYS A 381 -20.80 -7.24 75.19
N GLY A 382 -20.40 -8.42 75.68
CA GLY A 382 -21.30 -9.43 76.25
C GLY A 382 -20.99 -10.83 75.73
N GLU A 383 -20.80 -11.78 76.65
CA GLU A 383 -20.58 -13.21 76.36
C GLU A 383 -21.69 -13.74 75.43
N LEU A 384 -21.31 -14.38 74.32
CA LEU A 384 -22.26 -15.10 73.47
C LEU A 384 -22.78 -16.32 74.24
N SER A 385 -24.09 -16.55 74.18
CA SER A 385 -24.69 -17.80 74.66
C SER A 385 -24.20 -18.98 73.79
N PRO A 386 -23.89 -20.16 74.36
CA PRO A 386 -23.40 -21.32 73.61
C PRO A 386 -24.34 -21.76 72.47
N ASP A 387 -25.65 -21.53 72.60
CA ASP A 387 -26.65 -21.84 71.57
C ASP A 387 -26.54 -20.89 70.35
N LEU A 388 -26.15 -19.62 70.57
CA LEU A 388 -25.89 -18.66 69.50
C LEU A 388 -24.60 -19.00 68.74
N GLU A 389 -23.56 -19.45 69.46
CA GLU A 389 -22.29 -19.85 68.86
C GLU A 389 -22.43 -21.11 67.99
N GLN A 390 -23.21 -22.10 68.44
CA GLN A 390 -23.58 -23.27 67.63
C GLN A 390 -24.39 -22.89 66.39
N ALA A 391 -25.35 -21.96 66.51
CA ALA A 391 -26.14 -21.49 65.37
C ALA A 391 -25.29 -20.74 64.32
N PHE A 392 -24.33 -19.89 64.75
CA PHE A 392 -23.42 -19.22 63.83
C PHE A 392 -22.44 -20.17 63.15
N THR A 393 -21.92 -21.19 63.85
CA THR A 393 -21.03 -22.19 63.26
C THR A 393 -21.74 -23.05 62.21
N ILE A 394 -23.01 -23.40 62.42
CA ILE A 394 -23.84 -24.10 61.42
C ILE A 394 -24.05 -23.21 60.18
N LEU A 395 -24.47 -21.95 60.36
CA LEU A 395 -24.70 -21.02 59.25
C LEU A 395 -23.40 -20.61 58.53
N HIS A 396 -22.28 -20.57 59.23
CA HIS A 396 -20.94 -20.32 58.68
C HIS A 396 -20.48 -21.47 57.79
N ARG A 397 -20.61 -22.72 58.28
CA ARG A 397 -20.33 -23.91 57.48
C ARG A 397 -21.19 -23.97 56.23
N GLU A 398 -22.48 -23.64 56.37
CA GLU A 398 -23.39 -23.57 55.22
C GLU A 398 -22.96 -22.48 54.22
N ARG A 399 -22.59 -21.30 54.70
CA ARG A 399 -22.09 -20.20 53.87
C ARG A 399 -20.84 -20.60 53.12
N ARG A 400 -19.91 -21.32 53.78
CA ARG A 400 -18.70 -21.82 53.13
C ARG A 400 -19.04 -22.79 52.01
N GLU A 401 -19.93 -23.73 52.27
CA GLU A 401 -20.38 -24.69 51.26
C GLU A 401 -21.04 -24.00 50.06
N LEU A 402 -21.87 -22.97 50.29
CA LEU A 402 -22.47 -22.17 49.23
C LEU A 402 -21.43 -21.40 48.41
N TYR A 403 -20.41 -20.82 49.05
CA TYR A 403 -19.32 -20.15 48.35
C TYR A 403 -18.46 -21.11 47.54
N ASP A 404 -18.13 -22.29 48.07
CA ASP A 404 -17.36 -23.30 47.35
C ASP A 404 -18.13 -23.80 46.11
N GLN A 405 -19.44 -24.04 46.24
CA GLN A 405 -20.29 -24.43 45.11
C GLN A 405 -20.44 -23.30 44.07
N LEU A 406 -20.58 -22.04 44.52
CA LEU A 406 -20.63 -20.89 43.62
C LEU A 406 -19.29 -20.71 42.88
N ASN A 407 -18.17 -20.96 43.54
CA ASN A 407 -16.84 -20.89 42.93
C ASN A 407 -16.66 -21.97 41.86
N GLN A 408 -17.12 -23.20 42.13
CA GLN A 408 -17.13 -24.27 41.14
C GLN A 408 -18.04 -23.92 39.93
N GLU A 409 -19.21 -23.33 40.15
CA GLU A 409 -20.11 -22.92 39.08
C GLU A 409 -19.58 -21.75 38.25
N LEU A 410 -18.94 -20.75 38.87
CA LEU A 410 -18.25 -19.67 38.17
C LEU A 410 -17.06 -20.18 37.37
N GLY A 411 -16.27 -21.11 37.93
CA GLY A 411 -15.19 -21.79 37.21
C GLY A 411 -15.71 -22.55 35.99
N ARG A 412 -16.83 -23.26 36.12
CA ARG A 412 -17.52 -23.95 35.01
C ARG A 412 -18.02 -22.96 33.96
N GLN A 413 -18.62 -21.85 34.39
CA GLN A 413 -19.06 -20.76 33.51
C GLN A 413 -17.90 -20.22 32.69
N LEU A 414 -16.76 -19.94 33.34
CA LEU A 414 -15.56 -19.42 32.71
C LEU A 414 -14.97 -20.40 31.69
N ALA A 415 -14.91 -21.69 32.01
CA ALA A 415 -14.45 -22.71 31.08
C ALA A 415 -15.33 -22.77 29.81
N ILE A 416 -16.66 -22.74 29.97
CA ILE A 416 -17.62 -22.75 28.84
C ILE A 416 -17.52 -21.46 28.03
N LEU A 417 -17.45 -20.29 28.67
CA LEU A 417 -17.31 -19.00 27.98
C LEU A 417 -16.01 -18.94 27.18
N THR A 418 -14.88 -19.35 27.77
CA THR A 418 -13.57 -19.36 27.10
C THR A 418 -13.57 -20.30 25.90
N ARG A 419 -14.10 -21.53 26.06
CA ARG A 419 -14.23 -22.48 24.93
C ARG A 419 -15.14 -21.95 23.83
N THR A 420 -16.25 -21.30 24.19
CA THR A 420 -17.19 -20.71 23.23
C THR A 420 -16.55 -19.57 22.46
N GLN A 421 -15.76 -18.71 23.12
CA GLN A 421 -15.00 -17.65 22.46
C GLN A 421 -14.01 -18.25 21.45
N LEU A 422 -13.24 -19.26 21.85
CA LEU A 422 -12.27 -19.91 20.96
C LEU A 422 -12.94 -20.55 19.75
N ASN A 423 -14.05 -21.29 19.95
CA ASN A 423 -14.81 -21.88 18.86
C ASN A 423 -15.40 -20.82 17.92
N LYS A 424 -15.89 -19.70 18.46
CA LYS A 424 -16.42 -18.57 17.67
C LYS A 424 -15.33 -17.90 16.84
N GLU A 425 -14.16 -17.66 17.42
CA GLU A 425 -13.02 -17.08 16.71
C GLU A 425 -12.53 -18.00 15.57
N GLN A 426 -12.48 -19.31 15.83
CA GLN A 426 -12.18 -20.30 14.80
C GLN A 426 -13.25 -20.34 13.71
N LEU A 427 -14.54 -20.24 14.07
CA LEU A 427 -15.64 -20.21 13.11
C LEU A 427 -15.54 -18.96 12.22
N ASP A 428 -15.26 -17.80 12.80
CA ASP A 428 -15.04 -16.56 12.05
C ASP A 428 -13.84 -16.68 11.10
N LYS A 429 -12.71 -17.25 11.56
CA LYS A 429 -11.52 -17.50 10.71
C LYS A 429 -11.85 -18.43 9.53
N VAL A 430 -12.48 -19.58 9.79
CA VAL A 430 -12.85 -20.55 8.75
C VAL A 430 -13.87 -19.96 7.78
N SER A 431 -14.90 -19.26 8.29
CA SER A 431 -15.93 -18.65 7.46
C SER A 431 -15.37 -17.53 6.58
N ARG A 432 -14.49 -16.67 7.11
CA ARG A 432 -13.82 -15.62 6.31
C ARG A 432 -12.88 -16.21 5.26
N SER A 433 -12.09 -17.22 5.63
CA SER A 433 -11.23 -17.94 4.69
C SER A 433 -12.04 -18.57 3.55
N LEU A 434 -13.12 -19.29 3.88
CA LEU A 434 -14.04 -19.85 2.89
C LEU A 434 -14.63 -18.77 1.97
N HIS A 435 -15.04 -17.64 2.52
CA HIS A 435 -15.54 -16.52 1.73
C HIS A 435 -14.48 -15.98 0.77
N SER A 436 -13.23 -15.81 1.25
CA SER A 436 -12.09 -15.37 0.44
C SER A 436 -11.82 -16.34 -0.70
N ILE A 437 -11.61 -17.62 -0.38
CA ILE A 437 -11.31 -18.69 -1.35
C ILE A 437 -12.41 -18.77 -2.41
N ILE A 438 -13.68 -18.80 -2.01
CA ILE A 438 -14.80 -18.84 -2.97
C ILE A 438 -14.81 -17.58 -3.83
N SER A 439 -14.62 -16.39 -3.23
CA SER A 439 -14.66 -15.12 -3.95
C SER A 439 -13.51 -14.96 -4.96
N GLU A 440 -12.28 -15.33 -4.58
CA GLU A 440 -11.08 -15.29 -5.41
C GLU A 440 -11.25 -16.21 -6.62
N GLN A 441 -11.62 -17.47 -6.38
CA GLN A 441 -11.77 -18.47 -7.43
C GLN A 441 -12.88 -18.08 -8.41
N THR A 442 -14.02 -17.57 -7.91
CA THR A 442 -15.15 -17.32 -8.81
C THR A 442 -15.00 -16.08 -9.70
N PHE A 443 -14.06 -15.18 -9.40
CA PHE A 443 -13.73 -14.07 -10.29
C PHE A 443 -12.99 -14.54 -11.56
N TRP A 444 -12.16 -15.59 -11.46
CA TRP A 444 -11.29 -16.09 -12.53
C TRP A 444 -11.84 -17.31 -13.27
N MET A 445 -13.06 -17.76 -12.96
CA MET A 445 -13.67 -18.92 -13.63
C MET A 445 -14.71 -18.51 -14.69
N PRO A 446 -14.77 -19.24 -15.84
CA PRO A 446 -15.85 -19.06 -16.79
C PRO A 446 -17.18 -19.46 -16.14
N SER A 447 -18.18 -18.59 -16.26
CA SER A 447 -19.52 -18.77 -15.65
C SER A 447 -20.56 -19.23 -16.67
N THR A 448 -20.25 -19.11 -17.95
CA THR A 448 -21.11 -19.50 -19.08
C THR A 448 -20.26 -20.12 -20.19
N GLN A 449 -20.88 -20.92 -21.04
CA GLN A 449 -20.23 -21.38 -22.28
C GLN A 449 -19.91 -20.20 -23.20
N PRO A 450 -18.81 -20.24 -23.97
CA PRO A 450 -18.48 -19.21 -24.95
C PRO A 450 -19.62 -18.97 -25.94
N VAL A 451 -19.79 -17.72 -26.36
CA VAL A 451 -20.84 -17.32 -27.30
C VAL A 451 -20.48 -17.84 -28.70
N SER A 452 -21.02 -18.99 -29.08
CA SER A 452 -20.85 -19.58 -30.42
C SER A 452 -22.01 -19.24 -31.37
N LEU A 453 -21.81 -19.42 -32.67
CA LEU A 453 -22.88 -19.27 -33.68
C LEU A 453 -24.07 -20.22 -33.42
N GLU A 454 -23.79 -21.42 -32.91
CA GLU A 454 -24.83 -22.40 -32.54
C GLU A 454 -25.64 -21.95 -31.31
N TRP A 455 -24.97 -21.31 -30.34
CA TRP A 455 -25.64 -20.72 -29.17
C TRP A 455 -26.60 -19.59 -29.57
N LEU A 456 -26.20 -18.75 -30.54
CA LEU A 456 -27.03 -17.65 -31.04
C LEU A 456 -28.32 -18.15 -31.70
N GLY A 457 -28.27 -19.32 -32.36
CA GLY A 457 -29.44 -19.97 -32.96
C GLY A 457 -30.46 -20.49 -31.92
N LYS A 458 -29.99 -20.92 -30.73
CA LYS A 458 -30.84 -21.43 -29.64
C LYS A 458 -31.36 -20.33 -28.70
N LEU A 459 -30.81 -19.12 -28.80
CA LEU A 459 -31.11 -17.96 -27.95
C LEU A 459 -32.59 -17.56 -27.90
N PRO A 460 -33.35 -17.51 -29.03
CA PRO A 460 -34.78 -17.15 -28.98
C PRO A 460 -35.58 -18.14 -28.13
N GLY A 461 -35.29 -19.44 -28.25
CA GLY A 461 -35.93 -20.49 -27.46
C GLY A 461 -35.64 -20.34 -25.97
N HIS A 462 -34.38 -20.13 -25.59
CA HIS A 462 -34.00 -19.95 -24.18
C HIS A 462 -34.59 -18.68 -23.55
N ILE A 463 -34.69 -17.57 -24.29
CA ILE A 463 -35.32 -16.35 -23.79
C ILE A 463 -36.81 -16.57 -23.55
N THR A 464 -37.52 -17.22 -24.49
CA THR A 464 -38.96 -17.51 -24.31
C THR A 464 -39.22 -18.43 -23.12
N GLN A 465 -38.35 -19.40 -22.87
CA GLN A 465 -38.42 -20.27 -21.70
C GLN A 465 -38.14 -19.50 -20.41
N GLN A 466 -37.11 -18.67 -20.37
CA GLN A 466 -36.76 -17.84 -19.20
C GLN A 466 -37.87 -16.83 -18.84
N LEU A 467 -38.51 -16.20 -19.82
CA LEU A 467 -39.65 -15.31 -19.59
C LEU A 467 -40.88 -16.03 -19.03
N ARG A 468 -41.07 -17.31 -19.39
CA ARG A 468 -42.19 -18.14 -18.92
C ARG A 468 -41.94 -18.67 -17.51
N ASP A 469 -40.71 -19.06 -17.21
CA ASP A 469 -40.29 -19.58 -15.90
C ASP A 469 -40.06 -18.47 -14.86
N MET A 470 -40.05 -17.20 -15.29
CA MET A 470 -39.93 -16.06 -14.38
C MET A 470 -41.13 -16.00 -13.42
N PRO A 471 -40.91 -15.83 -12.11
CA PRO A 471 -41.98 -15.87 -11.12
C PRO A 471 -42.75 -14.55 -11.09
N TRP A 472 -43.45 -14.22 -12.19
CA TRP A 472 -44.25 -13.00 -12.35
C TRP A 472 -45.29 -12.84 -11.23
N LYS A 473 -45.88 -13.96 -10.78
CA LYS A 473 -46.81 -13.97 -9.66
C LYS A 473 -46.14 -13.57 -8.34
N ALA A 474 -44.92 -14.03 -8.08
CA ALA A 474 -44.19 -13.69 -6.85
C ALA A 474 -43.72 -12.22 -6.87
N LEU A 475 -43.31 -11.71 -8.02
CA LEU A 475 -43.01 -10.28 -8.21
C LEU A 475 -44.25 -9.41 -7.96
N TRP A 476 -45.40 -9.80 -8.50
CA TRP A 476 -46.66 -9.08 -8.30
C TRP A 476 -47.17 -9.17 -6.86
N GLN A 477 -47.02 -10.34 -6.22
CA GLN A 477 -47.35 -10.52 -4.81
C GLN A 477 -46.44 -9.69 -3.90
N GLY A 478 -45.12 -9.70 -4.13
CA GLY A 478 -44.18 -8.87 -3.36
C GLY A 478 -44.46 -7.37 -3.51
N ALA A 479 -44.77 -6.90 -4.73
CA ALA A 479 -45.19 -5.53 -4.95
C ALA A 479 -46.50 -5.19 -4.24
N ARG A 480 -47.48 -6.11 -4.27
CA ARG A 480 -48.76 -5.95 -3.59
C ARG A 480 -48.61 -5.92 -2.07
N GLU A 481 -47.84 -6.84 -1.49
CA GLU A 481 -47.54 -6.91 -0.06
C GLU A 481 -46.81 -5.66 0.45
N LEU A 482 -45.90 -5.10 -0.35
CA LEU A 482 -45.24 -3.83 -0.03
C LEU A 482 -46.25 -2.69 0.11
N VAL A 483 -47.22 -2.63 -0.82
CA VAL A 483 -48.26 -1.58 -0.86
C VAL A 483 -49.30 -1.79 0.24
N THR A 484 -49.77 -3.03 0.47
CA THR A 484 -50.86 -3.32 1.42
C THR A 484 -50.39 -3.48 2.86
N GLY A 485 -49.20 -4.04 3.10
CA GLY A 485 -48.73 -4.38 4.45
C GLY A 485 -48.01 -3.24 5.18
N LYS A 486 -47.41 -2.29 4.45
CA LYS A 486 -46.61 -1.20 5.05
C LYS A 486 -46.76 0.14 4.31
N TRP A 487 -47.98 0.56 4.00
CA TRP A 487 -48.26 1.88 3.41
C TRP A 487 -47.58 3.03 4.18
N GLY A 488 -47.46 2.92 5.51
CA GLY A 488 -46.75 3.88 6.35
C GLY A 488 -45.28 4.10 5.94
N TRP A 489 -44.58 3.07 5.44
CA TRP A 489 -43.20 3.21 4.95
C TRP A 489 -43.13 3.96 3.62
N LEU A 490 -44.09 3.72 2.72
CA LEU A 490 -44.22 4.47 1.46
C LEU A 490 -44.56 5.94 1.71
N VAL A 491 -45.40 6.24 2.70
CA VAL A 491 -45.67 7.62 3.14
C VAL A 491 -44.42 8.26 3.72
N LEU A 492 -43.68 7.54 4.57
CA LEU A 492 -42.41 8.02 5.13
C LEU A 492 -41.34 8.26 4.05
N ALA A 493 -41.34 7.48 2.97
CA ALA A 493 -40.51 7.70 1.78
C ALA A 493 -40.92 8.94 0.97
N ALA A 494 -42.21 9.23 0.89
CA ALA A 494 -42.74 10.36 0.14
C ALA A 494 -42.51 11.70 0.83
N ILE A 495 -42.52 11.76 2.17
CA ILE A 495 -42.34 13.01 2.94
C ILE A 495 -41.09 13.81 2.55
N PRO A 496 -39.85 13.27 2.59
CA PRO A 496 -38.66 14.05 2.23
C PRO A 496 -38.63 14.42 0.75
N ALA A 497 -39.14 13.56 -0.14
CA ALA A 497 -39.25 13.84 -1.57
C ALA A 497 -40.25 14.98 -1.85
N ILE A 498 -41.41 14.99 -1.18
CA ILE A 498 -42.44 16.03 -1.29
C ILE A 498 -41.91 17.35 -0.73
N ILE A 499 -41.26 17.35 0.44
CA ILE A 499 -40.66 18.55 1.04
C ILE A 499 -39.65 19.20 0.07
N LEU A 500 -38.77 18.41 -0.53
CA LEU A 500 -37.80 18.91 -1.51
C LEU A 500 -38.47 19.39 -2.81
N MET A 501 -39.54 18.71 -3.24
CA MET A 501 -40.33 19.14 -4.39
C MET A 501 -41.04 20.48 -4.15
N LEU A 502 -41.53 20.73 -2.93
CA LEU A 502 -42.10 22.01 -2.50
C LEU A 502 -41.04 23.12 -2.36
N LEU A 503 -39.82 22.78 -1.96
CA LEU A 503 -38.69 23.71 -1.87
C LEU A 503 -38.07 24.05 -3.25
N ARG A 504 -38.31 23.22 -4.27
CA ARG A 504 -37.78 23.35 -5.63
C ARG A 504 -37.88 24.77 -6.24
N PRO A 505 -39.03 25.48 -6.21
CA PRO A 505 -39.11 26.83 -6.75
C PRO A 505 -38.24 27.84 -5.99
N ARG A 506 -38.09 27.70 -4.67
CA ARG A 506 -37.21 28.57 -3.85
C ARG A 506 -35.74 28.32 -4.17
N LEU A 507 -35.34 27.05 -4.27
CA LEU A 507 -33.99 26.65 -4.63
C LEU A 507 -33.61 27.15 -6.03
N LYS A 508 -34.51 27.02 -7.01
CA LYS A 508 -34.30 27.53 -8.36
C LYS A 508 -34.11 29.06 -8.38
N LYS A 509 -34.96 29.81 -7.67
CA LYS A 509 -34.79 31.27 -7.53
C LYS A 509 -33.43 31.63 -6.92
N ARG A 510 -32.97 30.88 -5.91
CA ARG A 510 -31.66 31.10 -5.26
C ARG A 510 -30.48 30.84 -6.20
N ILE A 511 -30.56 29.79 -7.03
CA ILE A 511 -29.57 29.52 -8.07
C ILE A 511 -29.57 30.65 -9.12
N ASP A 512 -30.75 31.12 -9.56
CA ASP A 512 -30.85 32.19 -10.54
C ASP A 512 -30.32 33.54 -10.02
N THR A 513 -30.51 33.87 -8.72
CA THR A 513 -29.88 35.05 -8.12
C THR A 513 -28.36 34.91 -8.08
N MET A 514 -27.85 33.76 -7.64
CA MET A 514 -26.40 33.52 -7.58
C MET A 514 -25.77 33.56 -8.97
N ASN A 515 -26.43 33.00 -10.00
CA ASN A 515 -25.99 33.03 -11.40
C ASN A 515 -25.87 34.47 -11.96
N LYS A 516 -26.68 35.42 -11.45
CA LYS A 516 -26.59 36.83 -11.84
C LYS A 516 -25.42 37.56 -11.17
N ASP A 517 -25.06 37.15 -9.96
CA ASP A 517 -23.95 37.74 -9.20
C ASP A 517 -22.57 37.25 -9.71
N VAL A 518 -22.53 36.13 -10.44
CA VAL A 518 -21.30 35.56 -11.02
C VAL A 518 -20.63 36.52 -12.00
N GLY A 519 -19.34 36.79 -11.77
CA GLY A 519 -18.52 37.65 -12.63
C GLY A 519 -18.46 39.11 -12.21
N PHE A 520 -19.27 39.53 -11.23
CA PHE A 520 -19.21 40.89 -10.67
C PHE A 520 -18.34 40.95 -9.41
N LEU A 521 -17.36 41.87 -9.39
CA LEU A 521 -16.31 41.95 -8.37
C LEU A 521 -16.83 42.10 -6.92
N ARG A 522 -17.89 42.90 -6.71
CA ARG A 522 -18.45 43.17 -5.36
C ARG A 522 -19.46 42.12 -4.89
N ARG A 523 -20.09 41.37 -5.80
CA ARG A 523 -21.21 40.46 -5.49
C ARG A 523 -20.83 38.99 -5.55
N ASP A 524 -19.86 38.60 -6.39
CA ASP A 524 -19.40 37.22 -6.51
C ASP A 524 -18.58 36.78 -5.28
N SER A 525 -18.82 35.57 -4.78
CA SER A 525 -18.07 34.97 -3.66
C SER A 525 -17.70 33.51 -3.95
N GLN A 526 -16.62 33.05 -3.32
CA GLN A 526 -16.11 31.69 -3.48
C GLN A 526 -17.17 30.62 -3.17
N LEU A 527 -18.12 30.91 -2.26
CA LEU A 527 -19.19 30.00 -1.86
C LEU A 527 -20.34 29.89 -2.87
N HIS A 528 -20.47 30.80 -3.83
CA HIS A 528 -21.58 30.79 -4.79
C HIS A 528 -21.58 29.52 -5.65
N THR A 529 -20.41 29.05 -6.07
CA THR A 529 -20.28 27.84 -6.90
C THR A 529 -20.59 26.56 -6.12
N PRO A 530 -19.96 26.26 -4.96
CA PRO A 530 -20.31 25.06 -4.19
C PRO A 530 -21.76 25.09 -3.69
N LEU A 531 -22.30 26.24 -3.27
CA LEU A 531 -23.72 26.35 -2.89
C LEU A 531 -24.66 26.08 -4.08
N SER A 532 -24.35 26.60 -5.27
CA SER A 532 -25.15 26.32 -6.48
C SER A 532 -25.16 24.84 -6.85
N LEU A 533 -24.04 24.13 -6.66
CA LEU A 533 -23.94 22.68 -6.84
C LEU A 533 -24.79 21.93 -5.80
N ILE A 534 -24.68 22.29 -4.52
CA ILE A 534 -25.48 21.71 -3.43
C ILE A 534 -26.98 21.89 -3.71
N TYR A 535 -27.41 23.09 -4.13
CA TYR A 535 -28.80 23.32 -4.52
C TYR A 535 -29.21 22.53 -5.76
N THR A 536 -28.30 22.30 -6.71
CA THR A 536 -28.56 21.45 -7.88
C THR A 536 -28.73 19.98 -7.49
N VAL A 537 -27.94 19.49 -6.54
CA VAL A 537 -28.10 18.14 -5.95
C VAL A 537 -29.45 18.03 -5.24
N LEU A 538 -29.83 19.01 -4.40
CA LEU A 538 -31.12 19.07 -3.72
C LEU A 538 -32.33 19.10 -4.68
N ILE A 539 -32.21 19.78 -5.83
CA ILE A 539 -33.26 19.79 -6.86
C ILE A 539 -33.36 18.45 -7.59
N SER A 540 -32.28 17.68 -7.62
CA SER A 540 -32.18 16.39 -8.33
C SER A 540 -32.51 15.19 -7.45
N SER A 541 -32.44 15.34 -6.13
CA SER A 541 -32.61 14.26 -5.15
C SER A 541 -34.04 13.76 -4.85
N PRO A 542 -35.18 14.42 -5.18
CA PRO A 542 -36.50 13.92 -4.80
C PRO A 542 -36.80 12.48 -5.28
N ALA A 543 -36.54 12.18 -6.55
CA ALA A 543 -36.76 10.84 -7.11
C ALA A 543 -35.74 9.80 -6.57
N PRO A 544 -34.42 10.09 -6.53
CA PRO A 544 -33.44 9.24 -5.86
C PRO A 544 -33.76 8.91 -4.40
N ILE A 545 -34.17 9.90 -3.60
CA ILE A 545 -34.52 9.70 -2.19
C ILE A 545 -35.74 8.78 -2.07
N ALA A 546 -36.76 8.98 -2.91
CA ALA A 546 -37.92 8.08 -2.93
C ALA A 546 -37.49 6.63 -3.24
N LEU A 547 -36.67 6.43 -4.26
CA LEU A 547 -36.15 5.10 -4.62
C LEU A 547 -35.27 4.49 -3.52
N ALA A 548 -34.40 5.28 -2.89
CA ALA A 548 -33.51 4.82 -1.82
C ALA A 548 -34.28 4.40 -0.55
N VAL A 549 -35.35 5.12 -0.20
CA VAL A 549 -36.17 4.76 0.96
C VAL A 549 -37.04 3.53 0.66
N ILE A 550 -37.55 3.39 -0.57
CA ILE A 550 -38.23 2.16 -1.01
C ILE A 550 -37.26 0.97 -0.95
N ALA A 551 -36.02 1.14 -1.44
CA ALA A 551 -34.97 0.13 -1.36
C ALA A 551 -34.66 -0.30 0.10
N ALA A 552 -34.49 0.67 1.00
CA ALA A 552 -34.28 0.40 2.43
C ALA A 552 -35.47 -0.33 3.08
N GLY A 553 -36.70 -0.09 2.60
CA GLY A 553 -37.89 -0.82 3.01
C GLY A 553 -37.89 -2.28 2.57
N LEU A 554 -37.49 -2.53 1.33
CA LEU A 554 -37.37 -3.86 0.74
C LEU A 554 -36.30 -4.72 1.44
N TRP A 555 -35.15 -4.15 1.79
CA TRP A 555 -34.09 -4.89 2.50
C TRP A 555 -34.46 -5.39 3.89
N ARG A 556 -35.48 -4.80 4.53
CA ARG A 556 -35.96 -5.27 5.84
C ARG A 556 -36.88 -6.48 5.75
N GLN A 557 -37.29 -6.89 4.55
CA GLN A 557 -38.11 -8.07 4.34
C GLN A 557 -37.23 -9.21 3.84
N PRO A 558 -37.13 -10.34 4.57
CA PRO A 558 -36.31 -11.47 4.16
C PRO A 558 -37.01 -12.26 3.05
N SER A 559 -37.05 -11.69 1.84
CA SER A 559 -37.34 -12.42 0.62
C SER A 559 -36.23 -12.16 -0.38
N THR A 560 -35.90 -13.20 -1.14
CA THR A 560 -34.79 -13.18 -2.08
C THR A 560 -35.05 -12.17 -3.22
N ILE A 561 -36.31 -12.04 -3.66
CA ILE A 561 -36.70 -11.10 -4.73
C ILE A 561 -36.66 -9.66 -4.21
N ASN A 562 -37.07 -9.43 -2.97
CA ASN A 562 -37.05 -8.09 -2.37
C ASN A 562 -35.62 -7.60 -2.14
N SER A 563 -34.67 -8.48 -1.83
CA SER A 563 -33.26 -8.08 -1.69
C SER A 563 -32.65 -7.63 -3.02
N VAL A 564 -32.97 -8.34 -4.12
CA VAL A 564 -32.56 -7.98 -5.50
C VAL A 564 -33.18 -6.66 -5.93
N LEU A 565 -34.50 -6.51 -5.80
CA LEU A 565 -35.20 -5.27 -6.14
C LEU A 565 -34.73 -4.09 -5.29
N GLY A 566 -34.49 -4.31 -4.00
CA GLY A 566 -33.95 -3.31 -3.09
C GLY A 566 -32.57 -2.84 -3.52
N ALA A 567 -31.66 -3.77 -3.82
CA ALA A 567 -30.32 -3.44 -4.32
C ALA A 567 -30.37 -2.70 -5.67
N ALA A 568 -31.20 -3.16 -6.61
CA ALA A 568 -31.38 -2.53 -7.91
C ALA A 568 -31.90 -1.09 -7.77
N LEU A 569 -32.91 -0.86 -6.92
CA LEU A 569 -33.48 0.47 -6.67
C LEU A 569 -32.48 1.39 -5.96
N ALA A 570 -31.66 0.89 -5.04
CA ALA A 570 -30.62 1.67 -4.38
C ALA A 570 -29.51 2.11 -5.36
N GLN A 571 -29.02 1.19 -6.19
CA GLN A 571 -28.03 1.52 -7.23
C GLN A 571 -28.61 2.48 -8.27
N LEU A 572 -29.86 2.26 -8.70
CA LEU A 572 -30.57 3.14 -9.63
C LEU A 572 -30.83 4.53 -9.04
N ALA A 573 -31.10 4.63 -7.73
CA ALA A 573 -31.23 5.91 -7.05
C ALA A 573 -29.95 6.76 -7.16
N LEU A 574 -28.79 6.15 -6.89
CA LEU A 574 -27.50 6.83 -7.02
C LEU A 574 -27.21 7.21 -8.48
N LEU A 575 -27.48 6.30 -9.41
CA LEU A 575 -27.32 6.56 -10.84
C LEU A 575 -28.17 7.73 -11.31
N TRP A 576 -29.46 7.71 -10.96
CA TRP A 576 -30.40 8.78 -11.29
C TRP A 576 -29.93 10.12 -10.73
N LEU A 577 -29.45 10.15 -9.47
CA LEU A 577 -28.94 11.36 -8.84
C LEU A 577 -27.77 11.96 -9.63
N VAL A 578 -26.77 11.15 -9.97
CA VAL A 578 -25.55 11.62 -10.66
C VAL A 578 -25.87 12.10 -12.08
N PHE A 579 -26.62 11.32 -12.86
CA PHE A 579 -26.93 11.68 -14.25
C PHE A 579 -27.91 12.85 -14.35
N GLU A 580 -28.92 12.93 -13.47
CA GLU A 580 -29.84 14.07 -13.43
C GLU A 580 -29.13 15.36 -13.02
N MET A 581 -28.20 15.28 -12.06
CA MET A 581 -27.35 16.40 -11.66
C MET A 581 -26.52 16.89 -12.85
N LEU A 582 -25.84 15.99 -13.56
CA LEU A 582 -25.06 16.33 -14.77
C LEU A 582 -25.94 16.93 -15.87
N TYR A 583 -27.12 16.35 -16.10
CA TYR A 583 -28.07 16.82 -17.11
C TYR A 583 -28.54 18.25 -16.83
N ARG A 584 -28.75 18.61 -15.56
CA ARG A 584 -29.11 19.97 -15.12
C ARG A 584 -27.94 20.94 -15.15
N LEU A 585 -26.75 20.48 -14.78
CA LEU A 585 -25.52 21.27 -14.79
C LEU A 585 -25.15 21.74 -16.20
N LEU A 586 -25.39 20.88 -17.20
CA LEU A 586 -25.13 21.11 -18.64
C LEU A 586 -26.27 21.83 -19.38
N LYS A 587 -27.30 22.32 -18.66
CA LYS A 587 -28.36 23.11 -19.28
C LYS A 587 -27.81 24.43 -19.80
N ASN A 588 -28.38 24.95 -20.89
CA ASN A 588 -28.11 26.31 -21.38
C ASN A 588 -28.35 27.33 -20.26
N GLY A 589 -27.38 28.22 -20.03
CA GLY A 589 -27.39 29.18 -18.92
C GLY A 589 -27.21 28.56 -17.53
N GLY A 590 -26.90 27.26 -17.44
CA GLY A 590 -26.63 26.56 -16.20
C GLY A 590 -25.22 26.79 -15.64
N ILE A 591 -24.89 26.06 -14.58
CA ILE A 591 -23.63 26.19 -13.85
C ILE A 591 -22.42 25.91 -14.77
N ALA A 592 -22.48 24.92 -15.67
CA ALA A 592 -21.39 24.64 -16.60
C ALA A 592 -20.98 25.86 -17.46
N GLN A 593 -21.97 26.57 -17.99
CA GLN A 593 -21.73 27.73 -18.86
C GLN A 593 -21.39 28.98 -18.04
N ARG A 594 -22.20 29.32 -17.02
CA ARG A 594 -22.03 30.56 -16.25
C ARG A 594 -20.88 30.47 -15.27
N HIS A 595 -20.75 29.34 -14.57
CA HIS A 595 -19.73 29.18 -13.55
C HIS A 595 -18.40 28.67 -14.10
N PHE A 596 -18.41 27.60 -14.89
CA PHE A 596 -17.17 26.98 -15.37
C PHE A 596 -16.72 27.51 -16.74
N ARG A 597 -17.54 28.36 -17.39
CA ARG A 597 -17.25 28.96 -18.71
C ARG A 597 -17.02 27.91 -19.81
N TRP A 598 -17.71 26.77 -19.72
CA TRP A 598 -17.69 25.73 -20.75
C TRP A 598 -18.47 26.17 -21.99
N ASP A 599 -18.01 25.75 -23.18
CA ASP A 599 -18.62 26.10 -24.45
C ASP A 599 -20.05 25.54 -24.58
N ASN A 600 -20.96 26.33 -25.16
CA ASN A 600 -22.38 26.00 -25.23
C ASN A 600 -22.66 24.86 -26.22
N GLN A 601 -21.96 24.81 -27.37
CA GLN A 601 -22.16 23.75 -28.35
C GLN A 601 -21.68 22.39 -27.78
N GLN A 602 -20.52 22.39 -27.13
CA GLN A 602 -19.98 21.21 -26.47
C GLN A 602 -20.87 20.72 -25.32
N ASN A 603 -21.41 21.63 -24.50
CA ASN A 603 -22.33 21.28 -23.41
C ASN A 603 -23.60 20.59 -23.90
N GLN A 604 -24.21 21.06 -25.00
CA GLN A 604 -25.40 20.44 -25.57
C GLN A 604 -25.12 19.06 -26.15
N HIS A 605 -23.98 18.89 -26.84
CA HIS A 605 -23.56 17.59 -27.36
C HIS A 605 -23.34 16.58 -26.21
N MET A 606 -22.62 17.01 -25.17
CA MET A 606 -22.34 16.21 -23.99
C MET A 606 -23.62 15.82 -23.25
N ARG A 607 -24.57 16.75 -23.12
CA ARG A 607 -25.88 16.50 -22.48
C ARG A 607 -26.69 15.42 -23.21
N ARG A 608 -26.72 15.41 -24.55
CA ARG A 608 -27.42 14.39 -25.34
C ARG A 608 -26.77 13.01 -25.19
N ARG A 609 -25.44 12.95 -25.29
CA ARG A 609 -24.69 11.68 -25.18
C ARG A 609 -24.73 11.11 -23.75
N LEU A 610 -24.63 11.94 -22.73
CA LEU A 610 -24.78 11.51 -21.32
C LEU A 610 -26.17 10.97 -21.02
N ALA A 611 -27.23 11.54 -21.60
CA ALA A 611 -28.59 10.99 -21.45
C ALA A 611 -28.70 9.58 -22.06
N LEU A 612 -28.06 9.35 -23.21
CA LEU A 612 -27.99 8.02 -23.83
C LEU A 612 -27.20 7.03 -22.96
N THR A 613 -26.06 7.46 -22.40
CA THR A 613 -25.26 6.64 -21.46
C THR A 613 -26.06 6.29 -20.20
N GLY A 614 -26.75 7.27 -19.60
CA GLY A 614 -27.57 7.05 -18.41
C GLY A 614 -28.72 6.07 -18.69
N LEU A 615 -29.37 6.17 -19.86
CA LEU A 615 -30.42 5.24 -20.28
C LEU A 615 -29.89 3.81 -20.43
N ALA A 616 -28.70 3.63 -20.99
CA ALA A 616 -28.06 2.32 -21.13
C ALA A 616 -27.65 1.71 -19.77
N PHE A 617 -27.27 2.55 -18.79
CA PHE A 617 -26.91 2.05 -17.47
C PHE A 617 -28.11 1.63 -16.61
N ILE A 618 -29.34 2.08 -16.90
CA ILE A 618 -30.54 1.64 -16.16
C ILE A 618 -30.72 0.11 -16.21
N PRO A 619 -30.86 -0.55 -17.38
CA PRO A 619 -31.00 -2.00 -17.43
C PRO A 619 -29.73 -2.73 -16.98
N MET A 620 -28.55 -2.13 -17.18
CA MET A 620 -27.27 -2.66 -16.73
C MET A 620 -27.17 -2.74 -15.20
N THR A 621 -27.56 -1.69 -14.47
CA THR A 621 -27.58 -1.68 -12.99
C THR A 621 -28.55 -2.70 -12.40
N PHE A 622 -29.66 -2.99 -13.08
CA PHE A 622 -30.56 -4.06 -12.65
C PHE A 622 -29.89 -5.44 -12.70
N ILE A 623 -29.13 -5.72 -13.77
CA ILE A 623 -28.36 -6.98 -13.92
C ILE A 623 -27.22 -7.04 -12.92
N ILE A 624 -26.53 -5.92 -12.67
CA ILE A 624 -25.48 -5.85 -11.64
C ILE A 624 -26.05 -6.19 -10.27
N ALA A 625 -27.16 -5.57 -9.88
CA ALA A 625 -27.83 -5.88 -8.63
C ALA A 625 -28.35 -7.33 -8.56
N PHE A 626 -28.84 -7.89 -9.68
CA PHE A 626 -29.20 -9.30 -9.79
C PHE A 626 -27.98 -10.20 -9.57
N GLY A 627 -26.83 -9.86 -10.14
CA GLY A 627 -25.60 -10.63 -10.01
C GLY A 627 -24.90 -10.54 -8.67
N ASP A 628 -24.99 -9.39 -7.99
CA ASP A 628 -24.47 -9.23 -6.63
C ASP A 628 -25.30 -10.03 -5.63
N GLN A 629 -26.63 -10.02 -5.77
CA GLN A 629 -27.53 -10.65 -4.81
C GLN A 629 -27.73 -12.15 -5.10
N TRP A 630 -27.83 -12.56 -6.37
CA TRP A 630 -28.03 -13.95 -6.79
C TRP A 630 -27.00 -14.45 -7.84
N PRO A 631 -25.71 -14.56 -7.48
CA PRO A 631 -24.66 -15.00 -8.41
C PRO A 631 -24.93 -16.37 -9.06
N ALA A 632 -25.49 -17.33 -8.31
CA ALA A 632 -25.71 -18.70 -8.79
C ALA A 632 -26.63 -18.80 -10.02
N GLN A 633 -27.54 -17.84 -10.20
CA GLN A 633 -28.51 -17.86 -11.29
C GLN A 633 -27.98 -17.19 -12.58
N LEU A 634 -26.85 -16.48 -12.51
CA LEU A 634 -26.21 -15.87 -13.70
C LEU A 634 -25.82 -16.90 -14.75
N SER A 635 -25.42 -18.11 -14.35
CA SER A 635 -25.03 -19.16 -15.31
C SER A 635 -26.16 -19.56 -16.27
N ASN A 636 -27.43 -19.35 -15.87
CA ASN A 636 -28.62 -19.61 -16.69
C ASN A 636 -29.28 -18.33 -17.22
N ASP A 637 -28.75 -17.15 -16.90
CA ASP A 637 -29.36 -15.88 -17.30
C ASP A 637 -28.96 -15.49 -18.73
N ARG A 638 -29.82 -15.84 -19.70
CA ARG A 638 -29.59 -15.53 -21.12
C ARG A 638 -30.11 -14.15 -21.49
N LEU A 639 -31.22 -13.75 -20.89
CA LEU A 639 -31.82 -12.43 -21.08
C LEU A 639 -30.89 -11.33 -20.53
N GLY A 640 -30.39 -11.49 -19.31
CA GLY A 640 -29.44 -10.56 -18.70
C GLY A 640 -28.15 -10.44 -19.49
N LEU A 641 -27.63 -11.53 -20.05
CA LEU A 641 -26.44 -11.48 -20.91
C LEU A 641 -26.67 -10.60 -22.14
N VAL A 642 -27.78 -10.78 -22.86
CA VAL A 642 -28.10 -9.97 -24.05
C VAL A 642 -28.26 -8.50 -23.70
N ILE A 643 -29.02 -8.19 -22.63
CA ILE A 643 -29.21 -6.82 -22.18
C ILE A 643 -27.87 -6.18 -21.79
N MET A 644 -26.99 -6.95 -21.14
CA MET A 644 -25.66 -6.48 -20.74
C MET A 644 -24.81 -6.11 -21.96
N VAL A 645 -24.73 -6.99 -22.95
CA VAL A 645 -23.98 -6.77 -24.19
C VAL A 645 -24.52 -5.56 -24.95
N VAL A 646 -25.84 -5.44 -25.11
CA VAL A 646 -26.47 -4.28 -25.78
C VAL A 646 -26.16 -2.98 -25.03
N SER A 647 -26.26 -3.00 -23.69
CA SER A 647 -25.96 -1.83 -22.86
C SER A 647 -24.49 -1.41 -22.98
N LEU A 648 -23.56 -2.37 -22.96
CA LEU A 648 -22.13 -2.12 -23.13
C LEU A 648 -21.79 -1.56 -24.52
N ILE A 649 -22.43 -2.04 -25.58
CA ILE A 649 -22.25 -1.51 -26.94
C ILE A 649 -22.72 -0.05 -27.02
N VAL A 650 -23.87 0.27 -26.43
CA VAL A 650 -24.36 1.66 -26.39
C VAL A 650 -23.38 2.56 -25.63
N VAL A 651 -22.87 2.10 -24.48
CA VAL A 651 -21.87 2.83 -23.67
C VAL A 651 -20.55 3.00 -24.43
N MET A 652 -20.09 1.97 -25.16
CA MET A 652 -18.89 2.00 -26.00
C MET A 652 -18.95 3.10 -27.06
N ILE A 653 -20.14 3.46 -27.54
CA ILE A 653 -20.33 4.53 -28.54
C ILE A 653 -20.56 5.90 -27.85
N SER A 654 -21.37 5.93 -26.79
CA SER A 654 -21.81 7.18 -26.17
C SER A 654 -20.75 7.80 -25.25
N LEU A 655 -20.03 7.00 -24.46
CA LEU A 655 -19.07 7.49 -23.45
C LEU A 655 -17.80 8.13 -24.05
N PRO A 656 -17.16 7.57 -25.09
CA PRO A 656 -16.01 8.23 -25.74
C PRO A 656 -16.39 9.56 -26.41
N SER A 657 -17.65 9.68 -26.86
CA SER A 657 -18.17 10.92 -27.44
C SER A 657 -18.28 12.04 -26.39
N VAL A 658 -18.66 11.68 -25.15
CA VAL A 658 -18.65 12.58 -23.99
C VAL A 658 -17.23 13.02 -23.65
N ALA A 659 -16.30 12.06 -23.55
CA ALA A 659 -14.89 12.35 -23.22
C ALA A 659 -14.22 13.28 -24.25
N ARG A 660 -14.47 13.09 -25.54
CA ARG A 660 -13.96 13.96 -26.62
C ARG A 660 -14.47 15.39 -26.54
N SER A 661 -15.71 15.57 -26.08
CA SER A 661 -16.39 16.87 -26.02
C SER A 661 -16.05 17.68 -24.77
N TYR A 662 -15.22 17.16 -23.86
CA TYR A 662 -14.89 17.83 -22.61
C TYR A 662 -13.97 19.06 -22.82
N PRO A 663 -14.37 20.27 -22.38
CA PRO A 663 -13.70 21.55 -22.69
C PRO A 663 -12.41 21.82 -21.89
N GLY A 664 -11.73 20.80 -21.35
CA GLY A 664 -10.53 21.00 -20.51
C GLY A 664 -9.44 21.82 -21.20
N ARG A 665 -9.24 23.08 -20.74
CA ARG A 665 -8.25 24.06 -21.25
C ARG A 665 -6.80 23.68 -20.99
N HIS A 666 -6.54 22.77 -20.04
CA HIS A 666 -5.19 22.35 -19.62
C HIS A 666 -4.86 20.89 -19.94
N TYR A 667 -5.71 20.18 -20.69
CA TYR A 667 -5.47 18.79 -21.04
C TYR A 667 -4.68 18.71 -22.35
N SER A 668 -3.50 18.08 -22.32
CA SER A 668 -2.69 17.83 -23.52
C SER A 668 -3.46 16.98 -24.54
N ARG A 669 -3.12 17.10 -25.83
CA ARG A 669 -3.74 16.29 -26.90
C ARG A 669 -3.62 14.79 -26.63
N THR A 670 -2.48 14.36 -26.08
CA THR A 670 -2.22 12.97 -25.70
C THR A 670 -3.15 12.48 -24.60
N MET A 671 -3.35 13.26 -23.55
CA MET A 671 -4.19 12.83 -22.43
C MET A 671 -5.68 12.83 -22.80
N LYS A 672 -6.12 13.72 -23.70
CA LYS A 672 -7.45 13.63 -24.32
C LYS A 672 -7.61 12.34 -25.11
N GLY A 673 -6.65 12.03 -25.99
CA GLY A 673 -6.62 10.77 -26.74
C GLY A 673 -6.70 9.53 -25.84
N LEU A 674 -5.86 9.49 -24.80
CA LEU A 674 -5.82 8.40 -23.83
C LEU A 674 -7.15 8.22 -23.09
N SER A 675 -7.73 9.31 -22.57
CA SER A 675 -9.02 9.26 -21.87
C SER A 675 -10.15 8.74 -22.77
N THR A 676 -10.15 9.13 -24.04
CA THR A 676 -11.15 8.69 -25.02
C THR A 676 -10.96 7.25 -25.44
N GLY A 677 -9.70 6.81 -25.57
CA GLY A 677 -9.34 5.41 -25.81
C GLY A 677 -9.76 4.53 -24.64
N LEU A 678 -9.48 4.94 -23.40
CA LEU A 678 -9.84 4.19 -22.19
C LEU A 678 -11.37 4.02 -22.06
N CYS A 679 -12.14 5.10 -22.32
CA CYS A 679 -13.60 5.06 -22.31
C CYS A 679 -14.20 4.15 -23.40
N ALA A 680 -13.46 3.88 -24.49
CA ALA A 680 -13.89 2.96 -25.55
C ALA A 680 -13.43 1.52 -25.25
N ALA A 681 -12.20 1.36 -24.76
CA ALA A 681 -11.59 0.08 -24.48
C ALA A 681 -12.26 -0.64 -23.31
N ALA A 682 -12.63 0.07 -22.23
CA ALA A 682 -13.24 -0.55 -21.05
C ALA A 682 -14.52 -1.35 -21.37
N PRO A 683 -15.58 -0.78 -22.01
CA PRO A 683 -16.77 -1.55 -22.37
C PRO A 683 -16.50 -2.60 -23.47
N LEU A 684 -15.51 -2.38 -24.36
CA LEU A 684 -15.09 -3.37 -25.36
C LEU A 684 -14.51 -4.62 -24.69
N ILE A 685 -13.55 -4.45 -23.77
CA ILE A 685 -12.92 -5.53 -23.01
C ILE A 685 -13.98 -6.33 -22.25
N LEU A 686 -14.92 -5.65 -21.59
CA LEU A 686 -16.03 -6.31 -20.89
C LEU A 686 -16.94 -7.10 -21.85
N THR A 687 -17.20 -6.58 -23.05
CA THR A 687 -18.01 -7.29 -24.06
C THR A 687 -17.29 -8.55 -24.57
N VAL A 688 -15.99 -8.46 -24.82
CA VAL A 688 -15.15 -9.61 -25.21
C VAL A 688 -15.11 -10.66 -24.10
N LEU A 689 -14.99 -10.23 -22.84
CA LEU A 689 -14.97 -11.09 -21.67
C LEU A 689 -16.27 -11.88 -21.52
N ILE A 690 -17.42 -11.25 -21.77
CA ILE A 690 -18.72 -11.96 -21.87
C ILE A 690 -18.70 -13.00 -23.01
N GLY A 691 -18.15 -12.64 -24.17
CA GLY A 691 -18.05 -13.54 -25.34
C GLY A 691 -17.25 -14.82 -25.07
N ILE A 692 -16.17 -14.71 -24.29
CA ILE A 692 -15.31 -15.84 -23.89
C ILE A 692 -15.96 -16.72 -22.80
N GLY A 693 -16.97 -16.21 -22.08
CA GLY A 693 -17.72 -16.96 -21.07
C GLY A 693 -17.58 -16.44 -19.62
N TYR A 694 -16.86 -15.34 -19.41
CA TYR A 694 -16.62 -14.69 -18.10
C TYR A 694 -17.72 -13.66 -17.78
N TYR A 695 -18.98 -14.12 -17.80
CA TYR A 695 -20.15 -13.26 -17.60
C TYR A 695 -20.20 -12.63 -16.19
N TYR A 696 -19.99 -13.43 -15.12
CA TYR A 696 -19.95 -12.94 -13.74
C TYR A 696 -18.90 -11.84 -13.53
N THR A 697 -17.66 -12.08 -13.96
CA THR A 697 -16.55 -11.12 -13.90
C THR A 697 -16.89 -9.82 -14.61
N SER A 698 -17.53 -9.93 -15.78
CA SER A 698 -17.97 -8.77 -16.56
C SER A 698 -19.05 -7.95 -15.87
N VAL A 699 -20.00 -8.60 -15.17
CA VAL A 699 -21.04 -7.93 -14.39
C VAL A 699 -20.44 -7.18 -13.18
N ARG A 700 -19.53 -7.81 -12.44
CA ARG A 700 -18.78 -7.18 -11.33
C ARG A 700 -17.98 -5.97 -11.81
N LEU A 701 -17.10 -6.16 -12.79
CA LEU A 701 -16.24 -5.10 -13.34
C LEU A 701 -17.04 -3.95 -13.94
N SER A 702 -18.21 -4.23 -14.49
CA SER A 702 -19.15 -3.21 -14.96
C SER A 702 -19.68 -2.32 -13.84
N GLY A 703 -19.93 -2.87 -12.65
CA GLY A 703 -20.25 -2.10 -11.45
C GLY A 703 -19.10 -1.15 -11.06
N HIS A 704 -17.87 -1.67 -11.01
CA HIS A 704 -16.68 -0.85 -10.73
C HIS A 704 -16.41 0.21 -11.82
N MET A 705 -16.74 -0.07 -13.08
CA MET A 705 -16.69 0.91 -14.18
C MET A 705 -17.66 2.07 -13.91
N ILE A 706 -18.89 1.79 -13.48
CA ILE A 706 -19.89 2.81 -13.13
C ILE A 706 -19.41 3.64 -11.92
N TYR A 707 -18.90 3.01 -10.87
CA TYR A 707 -18.34 3.73 -9.72
C TYR A 707 -17.12 4.58 -10.09
N SER A 708 -16.25 4.09 -10.97
CA SER A 708 -15.11 4.85 -11.50
C SER A 708 -15.58 6.07 -12.29
N LEU A 709 -16.67 5.95 -13.05
CA LEU A 709 -17.29 7.10 -13.74
C LEU A 709 -17.84 8.13 -12.74
N TYR A 710 -18.42 7.71 -11.62
CA TYR A 710 -18.84 8.62 -10.55
C TYR A 710 -17.64 9.37 -9.94
N LEU A 711 -16.52 8.69 -9.72
CA LEU A 711 -15.28 9.32 -9.24
C LEU A 711 -14.70 10.31 -10.25
N VAL A 712 -14.74 10.00 -11.55
CA VAL A 712 -14.33 10.93 -12.62
C VAL A 712 -15.25 12.16 -12.67
N VAL A 713 -16.55 11.98 -12.51
CA VAL A 713 -17.51 13.11 -12.41
C VAL A 713 -17.21 13.96 -11.19
N LEU A 714 -16.98 13.34 -10.03
CA LEU A 714 -16.60 14.01 -8.80
C LEU A 714 -15.28 14.78 -8.97
N TRP A 715 -14.27 14.16 -9.59
CA TRP A 715 -13.00 14.79 -9.97
C TRP A 715 -13.22 16.07 -10.77
N ILE A 716 -13.99 15.96 -11.86
CA ILE A 716 -14.27 17.09 -12.77
C ILE A 716 -14.95 18.24 -12.02
N LEU A 717 -15.91 17.93 -11.15
CA LEU A 717 -16.62 18.94 -10.36
C LEU A 717 -15.71 19.60 -9.32
N LEU A 718 -14.90 18.82 -8.59
CA LEU A 718 -13.99 19.35 -7.58
C LEU A 718 -12.89 20.21 -8.20
N ASP A 719 -12.27 19.78 -9.33
CA ASP A 719 -11.29 20.58 -10.05
C ASP A 719 -11.92 21.88 -10.59
N ALA A 720 -13.13 21.81 -11.17
CA ALA A 720 -13.82 23.00 -11.68
C ALA A 720 -14.20 23.99 -10.57
N VAL A 721 -14.64 23.50 -9.41
CA VAL A 721 -14.92 24.32 -8.22
C VAL A 721 -13.65 24.94 -7.66
N ALA A 722 -12.56 24.17 -7.56
CA ALA A 722 -11.27 24.64 -7.07
C ALA A 722 -10.68 25.75 -7.96
N VAL A 723 -10.63 25.51 -9.27
CA VAL A 723 -10.13 26.48 -10.26
C VAL A 723 -10.92 27.79 -10.18
N ARG A 724 -12.25 27.70 -10.11
CA ARG A 724 -13.08 28.90 -9.98
C ARG A 724 -12.91 29.58 -8.61
N GLY A 725 -12.95 28.83 -7.52
CA GLY A 725 -12.82 29.38 -6.17
C GLY A 725 -11.53 30.19 -6.04
N LEU A 726 -10.44 29.69 -6.62
CA LEU A 726 -9.16 30.36 -6.62
C LEU A 726 -9.10 31.57 -7.55
N ALA A 727 -9.74 31.53 -8.72
CA ALA A 727 -9.87 32.69 -9.60
C ALA A 727 -10.61 33.86 -8.91
N VAL A 728 -11.70 33.57 -8.19
CA VAL A 728 -12.45 34.58 -7.42
C VAL A 728 -11.64 35.07 -6.21
N ALA A 729 -10.88 34.17 -5.55
CA ALA A 729 -9.95 34.53 -4.47
C ALA A 729 -8.89 35.54 -4.92
N ALA A 730 -8.24 35.24 -6.06
CA ALA A 730 -7.21 36.07 -6.65
C ALA A 730 -7.74 37.46 -7.01
N GLN A 731 -8.93 37.55 -7.63
CA GLN A 731 -9.57 38.82 -7.95
C GLN A 731 -9.89 39.66 -6.70
N ARG A 732 -10.39 39.05 -5.63
CA ARG A 732 -10.66 39.77 -4.37
C ARG A 732 -9.38 40.27 -3.68
N LEU A 733 -8.32 39.47 -3.71
CA LEU A 733 -7.03 39.86 -3.14
C LEU A 733 -6.40 41.01 -3.93
N ALA A 734 -6.45 40.94 -5.27
CA ALA A 734 -6.00 42.02 -6.14
C ALA A 734 -6.78 43.32 -5.87
N TYR A 735 -8.11 43.24 -5.72
CA TYR A 735 -8.94 44.39 -5.35
C TYR A 735 -8.56 44.96 -3.97
N ARG A 736 -8.40 44.13 -2.94
CA ARG A 736 -7.97 44.58 -1.61
C ARG A 736 -6.60 45.26 -1.64
N ARG A 737 -5.66 44.74 -2.43
CA ARG A 737 -4.33 45.36 -2.60
C ARG A 737 -4.43 46.71 -3.30
N ALA A 738 -5.23 46.82 -4.35
CA ALA A 738 -5.46 48.08 -5.06
C ALA A 738 -6.15 49.14 -4.18
N VAL A 739 -7.12 48.74 -3.35
CA VAL A 739 -7.78 49.64 -2.38
C VAL A 739 -6.80 50.03 -1.26
N ALA A 740 -6.03 49.11 -0.71
CA ALA A 740 -5.03 49.40 0.32
C ALA A 740 -3.91 50.32 -0.19
N GLN A 741 -3.49 50.18 -1.45
CA GLN A 741 -2.57 51.11 -2.09
C GLN A 741 -3.17 52.52 -2.19
N ARG A 742 -4.44 52.64 -2.58
CA ARG A 742 -5.12 53.95 -2.62
C ARG A 742 -5.30 54.56 -1.23
N GLU A 743 -5.61 53.77 -0.21
CA GLU A 743 -5.68 54.27 1.17
C GLU A 743 -4.30 54.68 1.71
N ALA A 744 -3.23 53.99 1.30
CA ALA A 744 -1.85 54.36 1.63
C ALA A 744 -1.41 55.64 0.89
N GLU A 745 -1.75 55.77 -0.40
CA GLU A 745 -1.51 56.96 -1.22
C GLU A 745 -2.36 58.16 -0.75
N GLN A 746 -3.60 57.94 -0.33
CA GLN A 746 -4.44 58.97 0.28
C GLN A 746 -3.88 59.42 1.64
N LYS A 747 -3.44 58.49 2.50
CA LYS A 747 -2.75 58.83 3.75
C LYS A 747 -1.42 59.54 3.55
N SER A 748 -0.72 59.30 2.44
CA SER A 748 0.46 60.10 2.08
C SER A 748 0.11 61.46 1.46
N SER A 749 -1.09 61.61 0.89
CA SER A 749 -1.59 62.85 0.28
C SER A 749 -2.19 63.85 1.29
N ASP A 750 -2.49 63.42 2.52
CA ASP A 750 -2.94 64.30 3.62
C ASP A 750 -1.87 65.34 4.06
N THR A 751 -0.68 65.36 3.44
CA THR A 751 0.35 66.40 3.64
C THR A 751 0.38 67.47 2.53
N SER A 752 -0.45 67.38 1.48
CA SER A 752 -0.49 68.38 0.42
C SER A 752 -1.90 68.60 -0.13
N SER A 753 -2.45 69.78 0.16
CA SER A 753 -3.72 70.26 -0.38
C SER A 753 -3.62 70.54 -1.88
N ALA A 754 -4.51 69.94 -2.69
CA ALA A 754 -5.30 70.57 -3.75
C ALA A 754 -5.77 69.56 -4.83
N ALA A 755 -6.99 69.80 -5.33
CA ALA A 755 -7.63 69.26 -6.52
C ALA A 755 -8.13 67.80 -6.46
N SER A 756 -9.40 67.67 -6.07
CA SER A 756 -10.23 66.53 -6.42
C SER A 756 -10.66 66.61 -7.88
N GLU A 757 -10.03 65.82 -8.75
CA GLU A 757 -10.64 65.39 -10.01
C GLU A 757 -11.02 63.92 -9.88
N ALA A 758 -12.32 63.65 -10.05
CA ALA A 758 -12.89 62.32 -10.05
C ALA A 758 -12.39 61.56 -11.28
N VAL A 759 -11.31 60.79 -11.13
CA VAL A 759 -10.89 59.80 -12.11
C VAL A 759 -11.85 58.62 -12.04
N GLU A 760 -12.77 58.55 -13.01
CA GLU A 760 -13.60 57.39 -13.28
C GLU A 760 -12.69 56.19 -13.54
N VAL A 761 -12.75 55.20 -12.64
CA VAL A 761 -11.88 54.01 -12.70
C VAL A 761 -12.45 53.04 -13.72
N GLU A 762 -11.80 52.94 -14.88
CA GLU A 762 -11.96 51.81 -15.80
C GLU A 762 -11.64 50.52 -15.02
N GLU A 763 -12.63 49.65 -14.87
CA GLU A 763 -12.45 48.34 -14.27
C GLU A 763 -11.43 47.55 -15.11
N PRO A 764 -10.28 47.14 -14.56
CA PRO A 764 -9.31 46.37 -15.32
C PRO A 764 -9.96 45.05 -15.74
N GLN A 765 -10.26 44.95 -17.04
CA GLN A 765 -10.81 43.75 -17.64
C GLN A 765 -9.68 42.72 -17.76
N LEU A 766 -9.91 41.56 -17.12
CA LEU A 766 -9.28 40.26 -17.40
C LEU A 766 -7.81 40.28 -17.85
N ASP A 767 -6.88 40.22 -16.88
CA ASP A 767 -5.66 39.43 -17.08
C ASP A 767 -5.59 38.27 -16.08
N LEU A 768 -6.19 37.14 -16.47
CA LEU A 768 -6.22 35.88 -15.73
C LEU A 768 -4.84 35.19 -15.64
N LYS A 769 -3.78 35.80 -16.20
CA LYS A 769 -2.47 35.17 -16.35
C LYS A 769 -1.65 35.07 -15.05
N GLN A 770 -2.01 35.80 -14.00
CA GLN A 770 -1.31 35.76 -12.70
C GLN A 770 -2.08 35.01 -11.60
N VAL A 771 -2.95 34.05 -11.96
CA VAL A 771 -3.43 33.08 -10.96
C VAL A 771 -2.24 32.23 -10.53
N ASN A 772 -1.90 32.26 -9.23
CA ASN A 772 -0.73 31.56 -8.67
C ASN A 772 -0.76 30.07 -9.04
N GLN A 773 -0.02 29.67 -10.07
CA GLN A 773 -0.01 28.31 -10.61
C GLN A 773 0.40 27.28 -9.56
N GLN A 774 1.21 27.69 -8.56
CA GLN A 774 1.62 26.83 -7.45
C GLN A 774 0.43 26.39 -6.58
N SER A 775 -0.51 27.30 -6.30
CA SER A 775 -1.69 27.00 -5.49
C SER A 775 -2.67 26.03 -6.18
N LEU A 776 -2.83 26.14 -7.51
CA LEU A 776 -3.63 25.19 -8.30
C LEU A 776 -2.98 23.81 -8.36
N ARG A 777 -1.64 23.74 -8.44
CA ARG A 777 -0.92 22.46 -8.39
C ARG A 777 -1.17 21.74 -7.06
N LEU A 778 -1.04 22.43 -5.91
CA LEU A 778 -1.33 21.84 -4.60
C LEU A 778 -2.74 21.28 -4.48
N ILE A 779 -3.75 22.07 -4.87
CA ILE A 779 -5.14 21.62 -4.74
C ILE A 779 -5.37 20.41 -5.63
N ARG A 780 -4.85 20.41 -6.86
CA ARG A 780 -4.95 19.23 -7.74
C ARG A 780 -4.23 18.03 -7.14
N LEU A 781 -3.06 18.19 -6.53
CA LEU A 781 -2.35 17.08 -5.88
C LEU A 781 -3.13 16.52 -4.69
N ALA A 782 -3.71 17.39 -3.85
CA ALA A 782 -4.60 16.96 -2.76
C ALA A 782 -5.85 16.24 -3.30
N LEU A 783 -6.41 16.72 -4.40
CA LEU A 783 -7.51 16.04 -5.10
C LEU A 783 -7.08 14.69 -5.67
N ILE A 784 -5.86 14.57 -6.25
CA ILE A 784 -5.31 13.29 -6.77
C ILE A 784 -5.18 12.30 -5.63
N ALA A 785 -4.59 12.72 -4.50
CA ALA A 785 -4.44 11.86 -3.34
C ALA A 785 -5.80 11.39 -2.79
N GLY A 786 -6.76 12.31 -2.61
CA GLY A 786 -8.10 11.99 -2.12
C GLY A 786 -8.88 11.08 -3.06
N ILE A 787 -8.82 11.32 -4.37
CA ILE A 787 -9.51 10.51 -5.37
C ILE A 787 -8.79 9.18 -5.59
N GLY A 788 -7.46 9.13 -5.46
CA GLY A 788 -6.68 7.89 -5.47
C GLY A 788 -7.10 6.94 -4.34
N LEU A 789 -7.32 7.47 -3.12
CA LEU A 789 -7.84 6.69 -2.01
C LEU A 789 -9.26 6.14 -2.31
N LEU A 790 -10.12 6.97 -2.91
CA LEU A 790 -11.45 6.52 -3.33
C LEU A 790 -11.40 5.47 -4.46
N VAL A 791 -10.48 5.60 -5.41
CA VAL A 791 -10.26 4.59 -6.47
C VAL A 791 -9.79 3.27 -5.85
N TYR A 792 -8.83 3.32 -4.92
CA TYR A 792 -8.41 2.13 -4.17
C TYR A 792 -9.60 1.50 -3.43
N TRP A 793 -10.43 2.30 -2.75
CA TRP A 793 -11.61 1.79 -2.05
C TRP A 793 -12.64 1.14 -2.99
N VAL A 794 -12.85 1.71 -4.18
CA VAL A 794 -13.77 1.15 -5.20
C VAL A 794 -13.23 -0.14 -5.82
N TRP A 795 -11.91 -0.31 -5.95
CA TRP A 795 -11.28 -1.46 -6.62
C TRP A 795 -10.64 -2.47 -5.66
N ALA A 796 -10.74 -2.26 -4.35
CA ALA A 796 -10.05 -3.08 -3.33
C ALA A 796 -10.40 -4.56 -3.43
N ASP A 797 -11.68 -4.89 -3.65
CA ASP A 797 -12.15 -6.27 -3.81
C ASP A 797 -11.58 -6.94 -5.08
N VAL A 798 -11.46 -6.18 -6.18
CA VAL A 798 -10.82 -6.68 -7.40
C VAL A 798 -9.31 -6.89 -7.19
N PHE A 799 -8.62 -5.98 -6.51
CA PHE A 799 -7.19 -6.15 -6.16
C PHE A 799 -6.97 -7.40 -5.32
N HIS A 800 -7.85 -7.68 -4.35
CA HIS A 800 -7.79 -8.92 -3.58
C HIS A 800 -8.04 -10.15 -4.45
N ALA A 801 -8.93 -10.09 -5.44
CA ALA A 801 -9.15 -11.22 -6.36
C ALA A 801 -7.90 -11.55 -7.19
N PHE A 802 -7.00 -10.59 -7.45
CA PHE A 802 -5.74 -10.85 -8.17
C PHE A 802 -4.74 -11.72 -7.39
N SER A 803 -4.91 -11.95 -6.09
CA SER A 803 -4.05 -12.88 -5.32
C SER A 803 -4.05 -14.29 -5.91
N TYR A 804 -5.14 -14.71 -6.58
CA TYR A 804 -5.17 -16.00 -7.29
C TYR A 804 -4.05 -16.14 -8.32
N THR A 805 -3.63 -15.04 -8.96
CA THR A 805 -2.54 -15.04 -9.95
C THR A 805 -1.17 -15.33 -9.33
N GLU A 806 -1.04 -15.25 -8.00
CA GLU A 806 0.16 -15.69 -7.28
C GLU A 806 0.34 -17.23 -7.33
N ASN A 807 -0.75 -17.99 -7.51
CA ASN A 807 -0.68 -19.44 -7.67
C ASN A 807 -0.21 -19.88 -9.07
N ILE A 808 -0.22 -18.97 -10.06
CA ILE A 808 0.20 -19.26 -11.44
C ILE A 808 1.69 -18.97 -11.55
N VAL A 809 2.51 -19.99 -11.35
CA VAL A 809 3.97 -19.90 -11.50
C VAL A 809 4.34 -19.73 -12.98
N LEU A 810 5.04 -18.66 -13.31
CA LEU A 810 5.51 -18.39 -14.67
C LEU A 810 6.93 -18.94 -14.91
N TRP A 811 7.84 -18.72 -13.96
CA TRP A 811 9.18 -19.30 -13.98
C TRP A 811 9.75 -19.42 -12.57
N GLU A 812 10.76 -20.27 -12.41
CA GLU A 812 11.47 -20.46 -11.15
C GLU A 812 12.83 -19.79 -11.21
N THR A 813 13.21 -19.08 -10.16
CA THR A 813 14.58 -18.57 -9.99
C THR A 813 15.30 -19.35 -8.90
N ALA A 814 16.51 -19.81 -9.23
CA ALA A 814 17.40 -20.38 -8.23
C ALA A 814 17.89 -19.28 -7.29
N ASP A 815 17.53 -19.37 -6.01
CA ASP A 815 18.10 -18.53 -4.98
C ASP A 815 19.51 -19.00 -4.67
N ALA A 816 20.49 -18.12 -4.87
CA ALA A 816 21.90 -18.38 -4.58
C ALA A 816 22.24 -18.21 -3.09
N ALA A 817 21.23 -17.97 -2.22
CA ALA A 817 21.43 -17.74 -0.80
C ALA A 817 21.59 -19.08 -0.07
N GLY A 818 22.83 -19.39 0.31
CA GLY A 818 23.19 -20.61 1.01
C GLY A 818 22.42 -20.80 2.30
N GLN A 819 21.43 -21.71 2.27
CA GLN A 819 21.14 -22.77 3.26
C GLN A 819 19.85 -23.53 2.95
N ALA A 820 19.12 -23.16 1.89
CA ALA A 820 18.18 -24.05 1.22
C ALA A 820 18.30 -23.81 -0.28
N SER A 821 18.70 -24.84 -1.04
CA SER A 821 18.60 -24.85 -2.51
C SER A 821 17.13 -24.92 -2.93
N GLY A 822 16.36 -23.89 -2.58
CA GLY A 822 14.97 -23.72 -2.97
C GLY A 822 14.90 -22.88 -4.23
N THR A 823 14.14 -23.34 -5.21
CA THR A 823 13.67 -22.48 -6.29
C THR A 823 12.55 -21.60 -5.75
N SER A 824 12.69 -20.27 -5.88
CA SER A 824 11.59 -19.35 -5.61
C SER A 824 10.76 -19.19 -6.89
N PRO A 825 9.49 -19.63 -6.90
CA PRO A 825 8.63 -19.47 -8.06
C PRO A 825 8.17 -18.02 -8.19
N ILE A 826 8.37 -17.43 -9.36
CA ILE A 826 7.83 -16.11 -9.70
C ILE A 826 6.50 -16.31 -10.40
N SER A 827 5.48 -15.70 -9.84
CA SER A 827 4.11 -15.85 -10.27
C SER A 827 3.66 -14.77 -11.26
N LEU A 828 2.52 -14.99 -11.90
CA LEU A 828 1.87 -13.95 -12.71
C LEU A 828 1.50 -12.72 -11.85
N GLY A 829 1.16 -12.95 -10.58
CA GLY A 829 0.91 -11.89 -9.60
C GLY A 829 2.11 -10.99 -9.38
N ASP A 830 3.31 -11.57 -9.31
CA ASP A 830 4.56 -10.83 -9.12
C ASP A 830 4.89 -9.93 -10.32
N VAL A 831 4.67 -10.42 -11.55
CA VAL A 831 4.84 -9.62 -12.77
C VAL A 831 3.87 -8.45 -12.83
N MET A 832 2.61 -8.69 -12.49
CA MET A 832 1.58 -7.64 -12.44
C MET A 832 1.93 -6.60 -11.38
N THR A 833 2.38 -7.04 -10.21
CA THR A 833 2.83 -6.18 -9.12
C THR A 833 4.04 -5.34 -9.53
N ALA A 834 5.02 -5.94 -10.20
CA ALA A 834 6.17 -5.22 -10.77
C ALA A 834 5.73 -4.14 -11.77
N LEU A 835 4.76 -4.43 -12.65
CA LEU A 835 4.22 -3.47 -13.60
C LEU A 835 3.51 -2.30 -12.89
N ILE A 836 2.76 -2.58 -11.83
CA ILE A 836 2.12 -1.56 -10.99
C ILE A 836 3.18 -0.70 -10.29
N ILE A 837 4.19 -1.31 -9.67
CA ILE A 837 5.28 -0.58 -9.00
C ILE A 837 6.03 0.30 -10.00
N GLY A 838 6.31 -0.21 -11.20
CA GLY A 838 6.91 0.55 -12.29
C GLY A 838 6.05 1.74 -12.72
N ALA A 839 4.74 1.54 -12.89
CA ALA A 839 3.80 2.60 -13.23
C ALA A 839 3.69 3.66 -12.12
N VAL A 840 3.62 3.25 -10.85
CA VAL A 840 3.60 4.14 -9.68
C VAL A 840 4.91 4.92 -9.58
N THR A 841 6.06 4.28 -9.79
CA THR A 841 7.38 4.93 -9.81
C THR A 841 7.44 5.98 -10.91
N PHE A 842 6.99 5.65 -12.12
CA PHE A 842 6.94 6.58 -13.24
C PHE A 842 6.03 7.78 -12.94
N LEU A 843 4.85 7.53 -12.35
CA LEU A 843 3.93 8.58 -11.92
C LEU A 843 4.52 9.45 -10.81
N LEU A 844 5.19 8.86 -9.81
CA LEU A 844 5.87 9.64 -8.78
C LEU A 844 6.99 10.48 -9.41
N ALA A 845 7.92 9.87 -10.14
CA ALA A 845 9.06 10.57 -10.72
C ALA A 845 8.65 11.73 -11.65
N SER A 846 7.57 11.57 -12.41
CA SER A 846 7.07 12.63 -13.30
C SER A 846 6.34 13.78 -12.59
N ASN A 847 5.76 13.53 -11.41
CA ASN A 847 4.95 14.53 -10.68
C ASN A 847 5.61 15.07 -9.39
N LEU A 848 6.64 14.38 -8.88
CA LEU A 848 7.36 14.73 -7.65
C LEU A 848 7.97 16.13 -7.68
N PRO A 849 8.54 16.63 -8.80
CA PRO A 849 9.08 17.98 -8.84
C PRO A 849 8.07 19.06 -8.44
N GLY A 850 6.84 18.93 -8.94
CA GLY A 850 5.77 19.83 -8.58
C GLY A 850 5.27 19.64 -7.14
N LEU A 851 5.37 18.44 -6.58
CA LEU A 851 4.99 18.15 -5.18
C LEU A 851 5.98 18.75 -4.19
N LEU A 852 7.28 18.48 -4.38
CA LEU A 852 8.36 18.98 -3.52
C LEU A 852 8.42 20.50 -3.51
N GLU A 853 8.32 21.11 -4.70
CA GLU A 853 8.37 22.56 -4.86
C GLU A 853 7.33 23.22 -3.95
N VAL A 854 6.12 22.66 -3.86
CA VAL A 854 5.04 23.33 -3.15
C VAL A 854 4.82 22.84 -1.72
N LEU A 855 5.07 21.57 -1.37
CA LEU A 855 4.90 21.09 0.02
C LEU A 855 6.07 21.47 0.93
N VAL A 856 7.31 21.36 0.42
CA VAL A 856 8.53 21.42 1.23
C VAL A 856 9.36 22.63 0.86
N LEU A 857 9.75 22.75 -0.42
CA LEU A 857 10.72 23.75 -0.86
C LEU A 857 10.16 25.18 -0.81
N SER A 858 8.85 25.38 -1.00
CA SER A 858 8.21 26.71 -0.88
C SER A 858 8.23 27.27 0.53
N ARG A 859 8.43 26.41 1.55
CA ARG A 859 8.53 26.80 2.96
C ARG A 859 9.98 27.02 3.39
N MET A 860 10.94 26.80 2.50
CA MET A 860 12.36 26.95 2.74
C MET A 860 12.88 28.12 1.88
N ASP A 861 13.66 29.03 2.46
CA ASP A 861 14.30 30.13 1.70
C ASP A 861 15.50 29.60 0.88
N LEU A 862 15.20 28.82 -0.16
CA LEU A 862 16.20 28.24 -1.05
C LEU A 862 16.36 29.11 -2.30
N ARG A 863 17.61 29.32 -2.72
CA ARG A 863 17.91 29.92 -4.03
C ARG A 863 17.33 29.03 -5.14
N GLN A 864 16.84 29.63 -6.22
CA GLN A 864 16.15 28.93 -7.31
C GLN A 864 16.96 27.75 -7.89
N GLY A 865 18.29 27.90 -8.02
CA GLY A 865 19.19 26.83 -8.46
C GLY A 865 19.28 25.65 -7.47
N THR A 866 19.25 25.90 -6.16
CA THR A 866 19.29 24.85 -5.13
C THR A 866 17.99 24.05 -5.13
N SER A 867 16.85 24.72 -5.19
CA SER A 867 15.52 24.07 -5.26
C SER A 867 15.41 23.11 -6.45
N TYR A 868 15.86 23.55 -7.64
CA TYR A 868 15.89 22.73 -8.84
C TYR A 868 16.83 21.51 -8.69
N ALA A 869 18.03 21.71 -8.15
CA ALA A 869 18.99 20.64 -7.94
C ALA A 869 18.49 19.59 -6.94
N THR A 870 17.94 20.00 -5.80
CA THR A 870 17.35 19.10 -4.79
C THR A 870 16.21 18.27 -5.38
N THR A 871 15.35 18.91 -6.17
CA THR A 871 14.23 18.26 -6.84
C THR A 871 14.68 17.20 -7.85
N THR A 872 15.70 17.52 -8.65
CA THR A 872 16.27 16.61 -9.64
C THR A 872 16.93 15.41 -8.96
N LEU A 873 17.73 15.65 -7.92
CA LEU A 873 18.36 14.59 -7.12
C LEU A 873 17.33 13.65 -6.50
N LEU A 874 16.26 14.18 -5.90
CA LEU A 874 15.23 13.32 -5.31
C LEU A 874 14.50 12.49 -6.37
N SER A 875 14.28 13.05 -7.56
CA SER A 875 13.70 12.31 -8.68
C SER A 875 14.58 11.13 -9.11
N TYR A 876 15.91 11.30 -9.17
CA TYR A 876 16.84 10.20 -9.44
C TYR A 876 16.81 9.12 -8.36
N VAL A 877 16.72 9.50 -7.08
CA VAL A 877 16.59 8.54 -5.97
C VAL A 877 15.30 7.72 -6.08
N ILE A 878 14.17 8.36 -6.43
CA ILE A 878 12.89 7.64 -6.61
C ILE A 878 12.96 6.71 -7.81
N VAL A 879 13.50 7.15 -8.95
CA VAL A 879 13.63 6.28 -10.13
C VAL A 879 14.55 5.10 -9.82
N ALA A 880 15.71 5.34 -9.19
CA ALA A 880 16.64 4.27 -8.83
C ALA A 880 16.02 3.25 -7.86
N SER A 881 15.38 3.72 -6.78
CA SER A 881 14.70 2.85 -5.82
C SER A 881 13.53 2.09 -6.46
N GLY A 882 12.70 2.76 -7.25
CA GLY A 882 11.57 2.12 -7.93
C GLY A 882 12.00 1.06 -8.96
N VAL A 883 13.12 1.28 -9.67
CA VAL A 883 13.72 0.27 -10.56
C VAL A 883 14.19 -0.94 -9.75
N ILE A 884 14.88 -0.74 -8.62
CA ILE A 884 15.34 -1.82 -7.74
C ILE A 884 14.14 -2.63 -7.20
N ILE A 885 13.09 -1.96 -6.72
CA ILE A 885 11.90 -2.62 -6.19
C ILE A 885 11.16 -3.39 -7.30
N THR A 886 11.05 -2.81 -8.50
CA THR A 886 10.42 -3.46 -9.66
C THR A 886 11.15 -4.74 -10.05
N PHE A 887 12.49 -4.69 -10.12
CA PHE A 887 13.30 -5.86 -10.42
C PHE A 887 13.29 -6.89 -9.29
N GLY A 888 13.25 -6.45 -8.03
CA GLY A 888 13.06 -7.33 -6.88
C GLY A 888 11.74 -8.10 -6.94
N ALA A 889 10.65 -7.45 -7.34
CA ALA A 889 9.36 -8.10 -7.57
C ALA A 889 9.43 -9.13 -8.72
N LEU A 890 10.28 -8.94 -9.72
CA LEU A 890 10.53 -9.92 -10.79
C LEU A 890 11.53 -11.02 -10.39
N GLY A 891 11.85 -11.15 -9.10
CA GLY A 891 12.74 -12.17 -8.54
C GLY A 891 14.22 -12.00 -8.90
N LEU A 892 14.64 -10.79 -9.31
CA LEU A 892 16.07 -10.47 -9.27
C LEU A 892 16.47 -10.28 -7.80
N SER A 893 17.22 -11.24 -7.28
CA SER A 893 17.69 -11.20 -5.90
C SER A 893 18.56 -9.95 -5.65
N TRP A 894 18.43 -9.40 -4.45
CA TRP A 894 19.23 -8.25 -4.01
C TRP A 894 20.74 -8.52 -4.18
N ASP A 895 21.19 -9.75 -3.93
CA ASP A 895 22.58 -10.16 -4.06
C ASP A 895 23.14 -9.98 -5.48
N LYS A 896 22.32 -10.21 -6.52
CA LYS A 896 22.74 -10.00 -7.91
C LYS A 896 22.85 -8.50 -8.25
N MET A 897 22.01 -7.68 -7.62
CA MET A 897 22.02 -6.22 -7.83
C MET A 897 23.10 -5.50 -7.01
N GLN A 898 23.57 -6.08 -5.90
CA GLN A 898 24.62 -5.49 -5.05
C GLN A 898 25.88 -5.13 -5.84
N TRP A 899 26.34 -6.00 -6.75
CA TRP A 899 27.53 -5.73 -7.57
C TRP A 899 27.35 -4.51 -8.48
N LEU A 900 26.18 -4.36 -9.09
CA LEU A 900 25.86 -3.20 -9.93
C LEU A 900 25.81 -1.92 -9.11
N VAL A 901 25.13 -1.96 -7.95
CA VAL A 901 25.03 -0.82 -7.03
C VAL A 901 26.39 -0.45 -6.45
N ALA A 902 27.22 -1.45 -6.10
CA ALA A 902 28.57 -1.25 -5.59
C ALA A 902 29.49 -0.63 -6.65
N ALA A 903 29.48 -1.15 -7.88
CA ALA A 903 30.27 -0.59 -8.98
C ALA A 903 29.86 0.86 -9.31
N LEU A 904 28.56 1.13 -9.40
CA LEU A 904 28.03 2.48 -9.61
C LEU A 904 28.39 3.41 -8.45
N GLY A 905 28.26 2.93 -7.21
CA GLY A 905 28.59 3.68 -5.99
C GLY A 905 30.07 4.04 -5.89
N VAL A 906 30.95 3.09 -6.21
CA VAL A 906 32.40 3.32 -6.28
C VAL A 906 32.75 4.33 -7.38
N GLY A 907 32.19 4.16 -8.58
CA GLY A 907 32.39 5.12 -9.69
C GLY A 907 31.92 6.54 -9.35
N LEU A 908 30.73 6.66 -8.72
CA LEU A 908 30.20 7.94 -8.24
C LEU A 908 31.09 8.53 -7.13
N GLY A 909 31.58 7.69 -6.21
CA GLY A 909 32.49 8.09 -5.13
C GLY A 909 33.79 8.69 -5.65
N PHE A 910 34.41 8.04 -6.65
CA PHE A 910 35.59 8.59 -7.33
C PHE A 910 35.28 9.90 -8.06
N GLY A 911 34.14 10.01 -8.75
CA GLY A 911 33.74 11.25 -9.42
C GLY A 911 33.45 12.42 -8.47
N LEU A 912 32.93 12.13 -7.26
CA LEU A 912 32.61 13.13 -6.23
C LEU A 912 33.80 13.43 -5.30
N GLN A 913 34.90 12.68 -5.38
CA GLN A 913 36.03 12.76 -4.45
C GLN A 913 36.55 14.20 -4.28
N GLU A 914 36.73 14.92 -5.38
CA GLU A 914 37.29 16.28 -5.34
C GLU A 914 36.30 17.30 -4.75
N ILE A 915 35.00 17.10 -4.96
CA ILE A 915 33.96 17.94 -4.36
C ILE A 915 33.93 17.71 -2.84
N PHE A 916 34.04 16.44 -2.43
CA PHE A 916 34.04 16.06 -1.02
C PHE A 916 35.29 16.57 -0.29
N ALA A 917 36.46 16.46 -0.92
CA ALA A 917 37.71 17.03 -0.38
C ALA A 917 37.58 18.53 -0.12
N ASN A 918 37.10 19.30 -1.10
CA ASN A 918 36.89 20.74 -0.95
C ASN A 918 35.84 21.08 0.13
N PHE A 919 34.79 20.28 0.26
CA PHE A 919 33.76 20.43 1.30
C PHE A 919 34.36 20.25 2.70
N ILE A 920 35.06 19.13 2.92
CA ILE A 920 35.70 18.82 4.20
C ILE A 920 36.78 19.86 4.53
N SER A 921 37.61 20.24 3.56
CA SER A 921 38.58 21.32 3.75
C SER A 921 37.91 22.64 4.12
N GLY A 922 36.75 22.96 3.54
CA GLY A 922 35.95 24.13 3.94
C GLY A 922 35.49 24.07 5.40
N ILE A 923 35.04 22.91 5.87
CA ILE A 923 34.68 22.71 7.29
C ILE A 923 35.90 22.88 8.19
N ILE A 924 37.04 22.29 7.83
CA ILE A 924 38.31 22.43 8.57
C ILE A 924 38.70 23.90 8.70
N LEU A 925 38.66 24.67 7.61
CA LEU A 925 38.96 26.10 7.62
C LEU A 925 38.04 26.89 8.56
N LEU A 926 36.75 26.53 8.64
CA LEU A 926 35.78 27.19 9.53
C LEU A 926 36.01 26.86 11.02
N PHE A 927 36.43 25.63 11.32
CA PHE A 927 36.66 25.15 12.68
C PHE A 927 38.04 25.56 13.22
N GLU A 928 39.12 25.25 12.50
CA GLU A 928 40.49 25.52 12.93
C GLU A 928 40.89 26.99 12.74
N ARG A 929 40.23 27.70 11.80
CA ARG A 929 40.46 29.12 11.48
C ARG A 929 41.94 29.49 11.23
N PRO A 930 42.69 28.76 10.37
CA PRO A 930 44.06 29.14 10.01
C PRO A 930 44.13 30.44 9.21
N ILE A 931 43.01 30.83 8.59
CA ILE A 931 42.79 32.11 7.92
C ILE A 931 41.40 32.64 8.33
N ARG A 932 41.26 33.95 8.43
CA ARG A 932 40.01 34.65 8.78
C ARG A 932 39.59 35.57 7.66
N ILE A 933 38.29 35.88 7.60
CA ILE A 933 37.79 36.93 6.69
C ILE A 933 38.42 38.25 7.12
N GLY A 934 39.09 38.92 6.19
CA GLY A 934 39.89 40.14 6.42
C GLY A 934 41.39 39.91 6.49
N ASP A 935 41.87 38.66 6.60
CA ASP A 935 43.30 38.40 6.64
C ASP A 935 43.97 38.65 5.28
N VAL A 936 45.17 39.22 5.32
CA VAL A 936 46.03 39.36 4.12
C VAL A 936 46.91 38.12 4.05
N ILE A 937 46.79 37.37 2.96
CA ILE A 937 47.49 36.10 2.79
C ILE A 937 48.17 36.02 1.43
N THR A 938 49.22 35.22 1.40
CA THR A 938 49.88 34.75 0.17
C THR A 938 49.69 33.24 0.10
N ILE A 939 49.07 32.75 -0.96
CA ILE A 939 48.97 31.32 -1.24
C ILE A 939 49.48 31.03 -2.66
N ASN A 940 50.48 30.17 -2.78
CA ASN A 940 51.30 30.05 -3.98
C ASN A 940 51.91 31.41 -4.39
N ASN A 941 51.49 31.94 -5.54
CA ASN A 941 51.91 33.24 -6.07
C ASN A 941 50.73 34.24 -6.10
N LEU A 942 49.68 33.98 -5.31
CA LEU A 942 48.49 34.81 -5.24
C LEU A 942 48.50 35.55 -3.91
N ASP A 943 48.57 36.87 -3.97
CA ASP A 943 48.45 37.76 -2.83
C ASP A 943 47.04 38.35 -2.78
N GLY A 944 46.46 38.46 -1.59
CA GLY A 944 45.17 39.12 -1.46
C GLY A 944 44.55 38.99 -0.09
N THR A 945 43.47 39.74 0.11
CA THR A 945 42.69 39.73 1.34
C THR A 945 41.56 38.71 1.24
N VAL A 946 41.38 37.89 2.27
CA VAL A 946 40.27 36.93 2.34
C VAL A 946 38.94 37.66 2.46
N SER A 947 38.11 37.60 1.42
CA SER A 947 36.81 38.28 1.40
C SER A 947 35.69 37.40 1.95
N ARG A 948 35.59 36.14 1.52
CA ARG A 948 34.54 35.19 1.95
C ARG A 948 35.03 33.75 1.88
N ILE A 949 34.72 32.96 2.91
CA ILE A 949 34.93 31.51 2.92
C ILE A 949 33.58 30.84 2.60
N ARG A 950 33.50 30.10 1.49
CA ARG A 950 32.31 29.29 1.14
C ARG A 950 32.62 27.80 1.29
N ILE A 951 31.61 26.98 1.09
CA ILE A 951 31.69 25.52 1.27
C ILE A 951 32.76 24.85 0.37
N ARG A 952 32.95 25.30 -0.88
CA ARG A 952 33.89 24.68 -1.84
C ARG A 952 35.15 25.50 -2.10
N ALA A 953 35.06 26.82 -2.00
CA ALA A 953 36.13 27.74 -2.36
C ALA A 953 36.10 28.97 -1.47
N THR A 954 37.26 29.56 -1.25
CA THR A 954 37.46 30.83 -0.56
C THR A 954 37.78 31.90 -1.59
N THR A 955 37.16 33.06 -1.46
CA THR A 955 37.34 34.20 -2.36
C THR A 955 38.38 35.15 -1.77
N LEU A 956 39.46 35.39 -2.52
CA LEU A 956 40.48 36.38 -2.24
C LEU A 956 40.23 37.62 -3.10
N ILE A 957 40.54 38.80 -2.58
CA ILE A 957 40.57 40.05 -3.34
C ILE A 957 42.02 40.49 -3.43
N ASP A 958 42.59 40.45 -4.63
CA ASP A 958 43.93 40.93 -4.91
C ASP A 958 43.98 42.47 -4.86
N PHE A 959 45.17 43.07 -4.80
CA PHE A 959 45.40 44.52 -4.76
C PHE A 959 44.83 45.26 -5.99
N ASP A 960 44.67 44.56 -7.11
CA ASP A 960 43.96 45.01 -8.31
C ASP A 960 42.42 44.98 -8.19
N ARG A 961 41.88 44.60 -7.03
CA ARG A 961 40.45 44.35 -6.77
C ARG A 961 39.84 43.21 -7.59
N LYS A 962 40.64 42.24 -8.04
CA LYS A 962 40.16 41.03 -8.71
C LYS A 962 39.68 40.01 -7.67
N GLU A 963 38.48 39.44 -7.85
CA GLU A 963 38.00 38.32 -7.04
C GLU A 963 38.58 37.00 -7.56
N ILE A 964 39.40 36.32 -6.75
CA ILE A 964 40.04 35.06 -7.08
C ILE A 964 39.42 33.96 -6.23
N LEU A 965 38.83 32.94 -6.88
CA LEU A 965 38.24 31.79 -6.20
C LEU A 965 39.26 30.66 -6.09
N VAL A 966 39.73 30.40 -4.88
CA VAL A 966 40.69 29.33 -4.60
C VAL A 966 39.95 28.14 -3.96
N PRO A 967 40.07 26.91 -4.49
CA PRO A 967 39.45 25.73 -3.90
C PRO A 967 39.90 25.52 -2.44
N ASN A 968 38.99 25.14 -1.56
CA ASN A 968 39.29 25.03 -0.13
C ASN A 968 40.38 23.98 0.17
N LYS A 969 40.47 22.93 -0.64
CA LYS A 969 41.50 21.89 -0.51
C LYS A 969 42.91 22.48 -0.50
N VAL A 970 43.15 23.48 -1.35
CA VAL A 970 44.45 24.15 -1.51
C VAL A 970 44.94 24.75 -0.19
N PHE A 971 44.06 25.40 0.58
CA PHE A 971 44.42 26.02 1.88
C PHE A 971 44.77 25.01 2.97
N VAL A 972 44.35 23.76 2.82
CA VAL A 972 44.64 22.69 3.78
C VAL A 972 45.86 21.88 3.36
N THR A 973 46.08 21.71 2.05
CA THR A 973 47.16 20.85 1.53
C THR A 973 48.43 21.61 1.17
N GLU A 974 48.35 22.90 0.83
CA GLU A 974 49.48 23.69 0.35
C GLU A 974 49.97 24.71 1.39
N ARG A 975 51.20 25.20 1.22
CA ARG A 975 51.79 26.20 2.12
C ARG A 975 51.19 27.58 1.83
N LEU A 976 50.69 28.23 2.88
CA LEU A 976 50.24 29.62 2.84
C LEU A 976 51.03 30.48 3.85
N ILE A 977 51.14 31.77 3.57
CA ILE A 977 51.68 32.78 4.47
C ILE A 977 50.52 33.69 4.88
N ASN A 978 50.23 33.76 6.17
CA ASN A 978 49.25 34.71 6.70
C ASN A 978 49.98 35.87 7.35
N TRP A 979 49.83 37.06 6.77
CA TRP A 979 50.54 38.26 7.21
C TRP A 979 49.88 38.94 8.41
N SER A 980 48.65 38.57 8.76
CA SER A 980 47.83 39.24 9.78
C SER A 980 47.25 38.31 10.85
N LEU A 981 47.73 37.06 10.97
CA LEU A 981 47.14 36.04 11.84
C LEU A 981 47.20 36.38 13.33
N SER A 982 48.39 36.77 13.80
CA SER A 982 48.66 37.05 15.22
C SER A 982 48.85 38.54 15.48
N ASP A 983 49.46 39.26 14.52
CA ASP A 983 49.72 40.69 14.56
C ASP A 983 49.81 41.21 13.10
N THR A 984 49.47 42.48 12.88
CA THR A 984 49.58 43.19 11.59
C THR A 984 50.91 43.93 11.44
N VAL A 985 51.71 44.00 12.51
CA VAL A 985 53.03 44.64 12.50
C VAL A 985 53.97 43.94 11.52
N THR A 986 54.55 44.71 10.60
CA THR A 986 55.44 44.18 9.56
C THR A 986 56.72 45.00 9.44
N ARG A 987 57.84 44.32 9.16
CA ARG A 987 59.16 44.91 9.08
C ARG A 987 59.51 45.34 7.66
N ILE A 988 59.81 46.62 7.48
CA ILE A 988 60.36 47.20 6.26
C ILE A 988 61.88 47.28 6.39
N ILE A 989 62.57 47.01 5.29
CA ILE A 989 64.02 47.09 5.18
C ILE A 989 64.33 48.12 4.09
N ILE A 990 64.97 49.22 4.47
CA ILE A 990 65.47 50.26 3.56
C ILE A 990 66.98 50.14 3.49
N LYS A 991 67.52 50.00 2.27
CA LYS A 991 68.97 49.91 2.04
C LYS A 991 69.45 51.21 1.42
N VAL A 992 70.48 51.82 2.00
CA VAL A 992 71.04 53.09 1.53
C VAL A 992 72.56 52.98 1.50
N GLY A 993 73.17 53.34 0.38
CA GLY A 993 74.62 53.39 0.22
C GLY A 993 75.13 54.83 0.25
N PHE A 994 76.01 55.16 1.19
CA PHE A 994 76.63 56.50 1.30
C PHE A 994 78.02 56.53 0.65
N ALA A 995 78.49 57.70 0.23
CA ALA A 995 79.82 57.85 -0.40
C ALA A 995 80.96 57.54 0.58
N TYR A 996 82.05 56.97 0.08
CA TYR A 996 83.27 56.75 0.88
C TYR A 996 83.80 58.08 1.42
N GLY A 997 84.17 58.10 2.71
CA GLY A 997 84.57 59.31 3.42
C GLY A 997 83.44 60.00 4.20
N SER A 998 82.18 59.58 4.02
CA SER A 998 81.05 60.04 4.83
C SER A 998 81.19 59.59 6.30
N ASP A 999 80.80 60.45 7.22
CA ASP A 999 80.82 60.14 8.66
C ASP A 999 79.75 59.09 8.99
N LEU A 1000 80.19 57.87 9.34
CA LEU A 1000 79.33 56.72 9.65
C LEU A 1000 78.33 57.03 10.77
N GLN A 1001 78.74 57.80 11.77
CA GLN A 1001 77.86 58.14 12.89
C GLN A 1001 76.75 59.09 12.42
N LYS A 1002 77.10 60.11 11.60
CA LYS A 1002 76.10 61.01 11.01
C LYS A 1002 75.16 60.29 10.04
N CYS A 1003 75.66 59.35 9.23
CA CYS A 1003 74.83 58.53 8.34
C CYS A 1003 73.79 57.73 9.13
N ARG A 1004 74.23 57.10 10.24
CA ARG A 1004 73.33 56.41 11.17
C ARG A 1004 72.31 57.36 11.78
N ASP A 1005 72.74 58.53 12.25
CA ASP A 1005 71.87 59.50 12.91
C ASP A 1005 70.81 60.06 11.93
N ILE A 1006 71.16 60.30 10.66
CA ILE A 1006 70.21 60.72 9.61
C ILE A 1006 69.16 59.64 9.34
N LEU A 1007 69.59 58.38 9.12
CA LEU A 1007 68.64 57.28 8.89
C LEU A 1007 67.73 57.06 10.11
N MET A 1008 68.28 57.24 11.31
CA MET A 1008 67.53 57.12 12.55
C MET A 1008 66.54 58.30 12.73
N GLN A 1009 66.95 59.52 12.39
CA GLN A 1009 66.09 60.70 12.39
C GLN A 1009 64.93 60.52 11.40
N ALA A 1010 65.24 60.07 10.18
CA ALA A 1010 64.23 59.84 9.15
C ALA A 1010 63.15 58.85 9.61
N ALA A 1011 63.57 57.78 10.31
CA ALA A 1011 62.68 56.78 10.87
C ALA A 1011 61.84 57.30 12.05
N ARG A 1012 62.41 58.10 12.95
CA ARG A 1012 61.71 58.63 14.14
C ARG A 1012 60.68 59.72 13.80
N GLU A 1013 60.92 60.47 12.74
CA GLU A 1013 60.04 61.54 12.28
C GLU A 1013 58.89 61.03 11.39
N ASN A 1014 59.02 59.83 10.82
CA ASN A 1014 57.97 59.23 10.01
C ASN A 1014 56.80 58.74 10.89
N LYS A 1015 55.58 59.24 10.63
CA LYS A 1015 54.37 58.95 11.42
C LYS A 1015 53.88 57.50 11.32
N ARG A 1016 54.24 56.78 10.26
CA ARG A 1016 53.82 55.38 10.02
C ARG A 1016 54.78 54.35 10.64
N VAL A 1017 55.99 54.78 11.03
CA VAL A 1017 56.98 53.93 11.70
C VAL A 1017 56.65 53.79 13.17
N LEU A 1018 56.62 52.55 13.65
CA LEU A 1018 56.41 52.23 15.05
C LEU A 1018 57.64 52.60 15.89
N ARG A 1019 57.38 53.09 17.10
CA ARG A 1019 58.44 53.36 18.09
C ARG A 1019 58.83 52.13 18.89
N ASP A 1020 57.92 51.16 18.99
CA ASP A 1020 58.15 49.85 19.60
C ASP A 1020 57.60 48.78 18.66
N PRO A 1021 58.44 47.87 18.12
CA PRO A 1021 59.90 47.78 18.30
C PRO A 1021 60.66 48.97 17.69
N GLU A 1022 61.71 49.45 18.39
CA GLU A 1022 62.50 50.62 17.97
C GLU A 1022 63.18 50.37 16.61
N PRO A 1023 63.21 51.36 15.70
CA PRO A 1023 63.93 51.19 14.45
C PRO A 1023 65.42 51.04 14.67
N VAL A 1024 66.05 50.21 13.85
CA VAL A 1024 67.48 49.91 13.98
C VAL A 1024 68.18 50.17 12.66
N VAL A 1025 69.29 50.87 12.72
CA VAL A 1025 70.19 51.09 11.58
C VAL A 1025 71.43 50.22 11.76
N PHE A 1026 71.73 49.42 10.75
CA PHE A 1026 72.95 48.62 10.69
C PHE A 1026 73.86 49.17 9.60
N PHE A 1027 75.15 49.33 9.89
CA PHE A 1027 76.17 49.36 8.86
C PHE A 1027 76.52 47.91 8.52
N LEU A 1028 76.22 47.48 7.30
CA LEU A 1028 76.34 46.08 6.92
C LEU A 1028 77.74 45.75 6.40
N THR A 1029 78.22 46.54 5.42
CA THR A 1029 79.47 46.25 4.74
C THR A 1029 80.03 47.47 4.02
N PHE A 1030 81.32 47.42 3.73
CA PHE A 1030 82.01 48.32 2.81
C PHE A 1030 81.78 47.77 1.39
N GLY A 1031 80.86 48.37 0.64
CA GLY A 1031 80.50 47.99 -0.72
C GLY A 1031 81.53 48.45 -1.75
N ALA A 1032 81.34 48.07 -3.02
CA ALA A 1032 82.30 48.37 -4.10
C ALA A 1032 82.53 49.88 -4.32
N SER A 1033 81.51 50.71 -4.08
CA SER A 1033 81.60 52.18 -4.18
C SER A 1033 80.80 52.90 -3.08
N THR A 1034 80.23 52.15 -2.14
CA THR A 1034 79.23 52.62 -1.18
C THR A 1034 79.52 52.11 0.23
N LEU A 1035 79.13 52.87 1.25
CA LEU A 1035 79.04 52.45 2.64
C LEU A 1035 77.61 51.97 2.89
N ASP A 1036 77.38 50.66 2.87
CA ASP A 1036 76.04 50.07 2.84
C ASP A 1036 75.40 50.04 4.23
N HIS A 1037 74.31 50.79 4.37
CA HIS A 1037 73.50 50.84 5.58
C HIS A 1037 72.11 50.24 5.34
N GLU A 1038 71.58 49.59 6.37
CA GLU A 1038 70.24 49.01 6.38
C GLU A 1038 69.44 49.60 7.53
N LEU A 1039 68.40 50.37 7.20
CA LEU A 1039 67.40 50.84 8.15
C LEU A 1039 66.26 49.81 8.21
N ARG A 1040 66.07 49.21 9.39
CA ARG A 1040 64.96 48.31 9.69
C ARG A 1040 63.94 49.03 10.54
N VAL A 1041 62.73 49.17 10.00
CA VAL A 1041 61.59 49.85 10.62
C VAL A 1041 60.40 48.90 10.66
N HIS A 1042 59.53 49.04 11.65
CA HIS A 1042 58.26 48.31 11.68
C HIS A 1042 57.12 49.30 11.45
N VAL A 1043 56.07 48.86 10.77
CA VAL A 1043 54.84 49.63 10.56
C VAL A 1043 53.65 48.85 11.10
N ASN A 1044 52.59 49.56 11.46
CA ASN A 1044 51.43 48.99 12.16
C ASN A 1044 50.56 48.07 11.28
N ASP A 1045 50.50 48.34 9.97
CA ASP A 1045 49.70 47.59 9.00
C ASP A 1045 50.53 47.28 7.75
N ILE A 1046 50.23 46.17 7.09
CA ILE A 1046 50.79 45.77 5.80
C ILE A 1046 50.53 46.83 4.73
N GLY A 1047 49.35 47.46 4.75
CA GLY A 1047 48.99 48.54 3.83
C GLY A 1047 49.91 49.76 3.92
N ASP A 1048 50.53 49.99 5.09
CA ASP A 1048 51.44 51.11 5.31
C ASP A 1048 52.84 50.87 4.74
N ARG A 1049 53.19 49.62 4.35
CA ARG A 1049 54.56 49.28 3.90
C ARG A 1049 55.03 50.15 2.75
N LEU A 1050 54.23 50.27 1.70
CA LEU A 1050 54.63 51.01 0.50
C LEU A 1050 54.68 52.52 0.76
N ALA A 1051 53.68 53.04 1.46
CA ALA A 1051 53.63 54.47 1.82
C ALA A 1051 54.80 54.86 2.73
N ALA A 1052 55.07 54.09 3.79
CA ALA A 1052 56.20 54.34 4.67
C ALA A 1052 57.54 54.19 3.94
N THR A 1053 57.68 53.25 3.00
CA THR A 1053 58.89 53.11 2.18
C THR A 1053 59.13 54.35 1.32
N ASP A 1054 58.11 54.85 0.63
CA ASP A 1054 58.21 56.08 -0.19
C ASP A 1054 58.54 57.30 0.69
N GLU A 1055 57.80 57.49 1.79
CA GLU A 1055 58.00 58.58 2.73
C GLU A 1055 59.41 58.55 3.34
N LEU A 1056 59.89 57.38 3.79
CA LEU A 1056 61.24 57.21 4.34
C LEU A 1056 62.32 57.50 3.31
N ASN A 1057 62.22 56.94 2.10
CA ASN A 1057 63.23 57.17 1.06
C ASN A 1057 63.33 58.65 0.67
N ARG A 1058 62.20 59.34 0.52
CA ARG A 1058 62.18 60.79 0.23
C ARG A 1058 62.76 61.61 1.37
N HIS A 1059 62.43 61.24 2.61
CA HIS A 1059 62.90 61.97 3.79
C HIS A 1059 64.40 61.75 4.04
N ILE A 1060 64.89 60.53 3.79
CA ILE A 1060 66.33 60.23 3.81
C ILE A 1060 67.06 61.10 2.78
N ASP A 1061 66.59 61.15 1.53
CA ASP A 1061 67.20 62.02 0.50
C ASP A 1061 67.24 63.50 0.91
N ALA A 1062 66.16 64.01 1.50
CA ALA A 1062 66.09 65.39 1.99
C ALA A 1062 67.10 65.67 3.11
N LEU A 1063 67.17 64.80 4.13
CA LEU A 1063 68.11 64.94 5.26
C LEU A 1063 69.57 64.78 4.81
N CYS A 1064 69.84 63.91 3.83
CA CYS A 1064 71.18 63.78 3.26
C CYS A 1064 71.65 65.09 2.61
N LYS A 1065 70.75 65.76 1.86
CA LYS A 1065 71.04 67.07 1.26
C LYS A 1065 71.24 68.18 2.28
N GLU A 1066 70.45 68.19 3.36
CA GLU A 1066 70.56 69.20 4.43
C GLU A 1066 71.89 69.09 5.19
N HIS A 1067 72.38 67.86 5.39
CA HIS A 1067 73.60 67.58 6.15
C HIS A 1067 74.87 67.41 5.29
N ASP A 1068 74.79 67.72 3.98
CA ASP A 1068 75.89 67.59 3.01
C ASP A 1068 76.50 66.18 2.98
N ILE A 1069 75.64 65.16 3.10
CA ILE A 1069 76.02 63.74 2.98
C ILE A 1069 75.63 63.23 1.60
N GLU A 1070 76.62 62.77 0.83
CA GLU A 1070 76.42 62.26 -0.51
C GLU A 1070 75.93 60.81 -0.48
N ILE A 1071 74.74 60.57 -1.05
CA ILE A 1071 74.30 59.21 -1.40
C ILE A 1071 75.14 58.77 -2.60
N ALA A 1072 75.85 57.66 -2.45
CA ALA A 1072 76.86 57.27 -3.41
C ALA A 1072 76.27 56.90 -4.77
N PHE A 1073 76.91 57.39 -5.82
CA PHE A 1073 76.83 56.80 -7.15
C PHE A 1073 78.01 55.83 -7.34
N SER A 1074 77.95 54.99 -8.37
CA SER A 1074 79.06 54.10 -8.70
C SER A 1074 80.33 54.91 -8.98
N GLN A 1075 81.39 54.68 -8.21
CA GLN A 1075 82.69 55.36 -8.36
C GLN A 1075 83.62 54.51 -9.21
N LEU A 1076 84.39 55.18 -10.08
CA LEU A 1076 85.38 54.55 -10.94
C LEU A 1076 86.70 55.32 -10.82
N ASP A 1077 87.71 54.67 -10.26
CA ASP A 1077 89.08 55.19 -10.27
C ASP A 1077 89.71 54.97 -11.64
N ILE A 1078 89.91 56.07 -12.39
CA ILE A 1078 90.49 56.03 -13.72
C ILE A 1078 91.98 56.37 -13.64
N HIS A 1079 92.84 55.36 -13.80
CA HIS A 1079 94.28 55.57 -13.93
C HIS A 1079 94.65 55.82 -15.39
N ILE A 1080 94.76 57.09 -15.77
CA ILE A 1080 95.20 57.50 -17.11
C ILE A 1080 96.74 57.45 -17.18
N ARG A 1081 97.28 56.61 -18.08
CA ARG A 1081 98.72 56.53 -18.37
C ARG A 1081 98.95 56.94 -19.82
N ASN A 1082 99.99 57.74 -20.07
CA ASN A 1082 100.43 58.02 -21.44
C ASN A 1082 101.39 56.92 -21.95
N GLY A 1083 101.63 56.87 -23.26
CA GLY A 1083 102.39 55.80 -23.95
C GLY A 1083 103.81 55.52 -23.41
N ASP A 1084 104.42 56.46 -22.70
CA ASP A 1084 105.77 56.32 -22.09
C ASP A 1084 105.76 55.96 -20.58
N GLY A 1085 104.59 55.72 -19.97
CA GLY A 1085 104.48 55.13 -18.63
C GLY A 1085 104.46 56.09 -17.43
N ASP A 1086 104.56 57.40 -17.63
CA ASP A 1086 104.49 58.38 -16.52
C ASP A 1086 103.04 58.69 -16.09
N LYS A 1087 102.82 58.86 -14.77
CA LYS A 1087 101.52 59.19 -14.16
C LYS A 1087 101.24 60.69 -14.27
N LEU A 1088 100.15 61.07 -14.94
CA LEU A 1088 99.60 62.44 -14.89
C LEU A 1088 98.68 62.59 -13.66
N CYS A 1089 99.02 63.50 -12.74
CA CYS A 1089 98.13 63.91 -11.65
C CYS A 1089 97.35 65.17 -12.08
N ILE A 1090 96.04 65.19 -11.86
CA ILE A 1090 95.17 66.36 -12.11
C ILE A 1090 94.64 66.83 -10.74
N GLU A 1091 95.01 68.04 -10.29
CA GLU A 1091 94.39 68.72 -9.15
C GLU A 1091 93.20 69.57 -9.62
N GLY A 1092 92.04 69.43 -8.98
CA GLY A 1092 90.80 70.16 -9.34
C GLY A 1092 90.52 71.37 -8.45
N GLU A 1093 90.27 72.54 -9.07
CA GLU A 1093 89.82 73.78 -8.41
C GLU A 1093 88.35 73.70 -7.94
N LYS A 1094 88.05 74.12 -6.69
CA LYS A 1094 86.69 74.41 -6.20
C LYS A 1094 86.26 75.83 -6.59
N LYS A 1095 85.02 76.00 -7.09
CA LYS A 1095 84.37 77.32 -7.25
C LYS A 1095 82.92 77.30 -6.75
N GLU A 1096 82.63 78.19 -5.81
CA GLU A 1096 81.29 78.59 -5.35
C GLU A 1096 80.50 79.36 -6.42
N LYS A 1097 79.15 79.33 -6.37
CA LYS A 1097 78.27 80.24 -7.11
C LYS A 1097 77.08 80.71 -6.28
N SER A 1098 76.87 82.03 -6.33
CA SER A 1098 75.73 82.81 -5.84
C SER A 1098 74.55 82.84 -6.84
N ILE A 1099 73.41 83.34 -6.33
CA ILE A 1099 72.00 83.16 -6.75
C ILE A 1099 71.53 84.20 -7.82
N GLN A 1100 70.49 83.82 -8.61
CA GLN A 1100 69.32 84.57 -9.16
C GLN A 1100 69.09 84.40 -10.68
N GLN A 1101 68.02 83.72 -11.14
CA GLN A 1101 66.60 84.12 -11.39
C GLN A 1101 66.32 84.59 -12.85
N ASP A 1102 65.61 83.79 -13.66
CA ASP A 1102 64.19 83.97 -14.07
C ASP A 1102 63.78 83.21 -15.36
N ASP A 1103 62.72 82.39 -15.19
CA ASP A 1103 61.48 82.14 -15.96
C ASP A 1103 61.39 82.14 -17.52
N LYS A 1104 60.97 80.98 -18.10
CA LYS A 1104 59.69 80.70 -18.84
C LYS A 1104 59.80 79.69 -20.00
N GLY A 1105 58.84 78.76 -20.08
CA GLY A 1105 58.19 78.40 -21.36
C GLY A 1105 58.20 76.95 -21.90
N GLN A 1106 57.48 76.03 -21.23
CA GLN A 1106 56.53 74.98 -21.73
C GLN A 1106 56.70 74.20 -23.08
N ALA A 1107 56.86 72.86 -22.93
CA ALA A 1107 56.30 71.63 -23.58
C ALA A 1107 56.11 71.44 -25.12
N PRO A 1108 56.29 70.20 -25.63
CA PRO A 1108 55.11 69.40 -26.07
C PRO A 1108 55.14 67.86 -25.82
N LYS A 1109 53.98 67.23 -26.12
CA LYS A 1109 53.51 65.84 -25.91
C LYS A 1109 54.13 64.78 -26.85
N ALA A 1110 54.10 63.50 -26.41
CA ALA A 1110 54.42 62.31 -27.21
C ALA A 1110 53.16 61.54 -27.62
N ASN A 1111 53.16 60.98 -28.83
CA ASN A 1111 52.15 60.12 -29.42
C ASN A 1111 52.81 58.83 -29.95
N ASP A 1112 52.12 57.72 -29.71
CA ASP A 1112 51.98 56.44 -30.42
C ASP A 1112 53.21 55.68 -30.97
N GLY A 1113 53.30 54.41 -30.57
CA GLY A 1113 54.09 53.37 -31.23
C GLY A 1113 53.22 52.14 -31.50
N GLU A 1114 53.01 51.84 -32.78
CA GLU A 1114 52.47 50.57 -33.29
C GLU A 1114 53.61 49.66 -33.79
N HIS A 1115 53.38 48.35 -33.61
CA HIS A 1115 53.86 47.18 -34.37
C HIS A 1115 55.32 46.68 -34.24
N ASN A 1116 55.47 45.40 -33.87
CA ASN A 1116 55.54 44.33 -34.87
C ASN A 1116 55.29 42.91 -34.28
N GLU A 1117 54.65 42.06 -35.08
CA GLU A 1117 54.30 40.65 -34.84
C GLU A 1117 55.43 39.66 -35.21
N SER A 1118 55.44 38.46 -34.63
CA SER A 1118 55.63 37.20 -35.39
C SER A 1118 55.32 35.93 -34.58
N ASN A 1119 54.51 35.06 -35.19
CA ASN A 1119 53.98 33.73 -34.82
C ASN A 1119 54.94 32.67 -34.22
N ASP A 1120 54.47 32.00 -33.15
CA ASP A 1120 54.04 30.57 -33.01
C ASP A 1120 54.94 29.39 -33.48
N PRO A 1121 54.71 28.11 -33.06
CA PRO A 1121 54.25 27.55 -31.78
C PRO A 1121 55.21 26.49 -31.18
N ARG A 1122 55.20 26.34 -29.85
CA ARG A 1122 55.15 25.02 -29.15
C ARG A 1122 54.90 25.20 -27.65
#